data_AF-A0ABD3NTK6-F1
#
_entry.id   AF-A0ABD3NTK6-F1
#
_cell.length_a   1.000
_cell.length_b   1.000
_cell.length_c   1.000
_cell.angle_alpha   90.00
_cell.angle_beta   90.00
_cell.angle_gamma   90.00
#
_symmetry.space_group_name_H-M   'P 1'
#
loop_
_entity.id
_entity.type
_entity.pdbx_description
1 polymer ?
#
loop_
_entity_poly.entity_id
_entity_poly.type
_entity_poly.pdbx_seq_one_letter_code
_entity_poly.pdbx_strand_id
1 'polypeptide(L)'
;MALVSKSQHIQKVGGSNGTATLAAILGDKSNPANEGHVLRVATRSGKKYLVDKPSDVGGDFNGVTSSVSVPRTWRCEEKRHLSDLISADIFPTKRIVHVGRPDSVFVYGEEKSVNGTELTPLEQAISGISAPDNGGPVDLIVLCCPVSAHLSLLRRISRALYKLNSLNLLGPSNAPILIGTLYGAGGFDWMTRIAFHTARPESFIGWNRPLALFCLKAFPYLCKSLKAGEVTLHGRFPQIQVAVCPSDAKTRNVAKRVLDRLLQNKATGKELEFLGLTGQESVGGDGTWAEEERALLSSDGWNGISQQATRANGAASAVMIAARTKQQLQSAKDNSTSVAALPPPVLPNRPNGTIHYDQQRTAPTSPALDVLMTHSLSDHADPSSSLAFLTCTLNSTNQILHPCILVALFRDVNNESRSDIDGTIPWNPVNTPFPRFYADGAAKPEAGELITKIAGAEMYFVIDAVERLLSPRGYEPISSLHGGEPLGRKVMNYLGNSPRELGERSGITMECLRREWESTFKSKDVSEGTVMNHKLIRGDNVKEEETVSNRQGLIHREQLLSKLMSYGLSHNGRLNAVLSPCIIVDDKPSDDGTILIKPDVRTRFFTDDTQHGLCIYLGLAELLGLDLEIDMKWTLYVVRRLQRWMEKEFVLPMSGDDGGNSRKRIVSDARDMMETSAPQAFGVKSIGELRQFLKLDVFGDLTYERARQQLMKSGLVSKL
;
A
#
# COMPACT_ATOMS: atom_id res chain seq x y z
N MET A 1 19.28 -30.81 -4.57
CA MET A 1 20.17 -29.90 -5.34
C MET A 1 19.43 -29.46 -6.60
N ALA A 2 18.53 -28.49 -6.49
CA ALA A 2 17.72 -28.02 -7.62
C ALA A 2 18.48 -26.92 -8.38
N LEU A 3 18.66 -27.12 -9.69
CA LEU A 3 19.17 -26.14 -10.63
C LEU A 3 18.28 -24.88 -10.60
N VAL A 4 18.69 -23.90 -9.82
CA VAL A 4 18.14 -22.55 -9.87
C VAL A 4 18.55 -21.96 -11.22
N SER A 5 17.58 -21.68 -12.08
CA SER A 5 17.80 -20.84 -13.25
C SER A 5 18.52 -19.56 -12.80
N LYS A 6 19.75 -19.34 -13.27
CA LYS A 6 20.56 -18.16 -12.93
C LYS A 6 19.92 -16.87 -13.46
N SER A 7 19.03 -16.95 -14.45
CA SER A 7 18.38 -15.79 -15.05
C SER A 7 17.12 -15.38 -14.27
N GLN A 8 17.01 -14.08 -13.99
CA GLN A 8 15.78 -13.44 -13.51
C GLN A 8 15.33 -12.41 -14.53
N HIS A 9 14.09 -12.53 -14.98
CA HIS A 9 13.51 -11.63 -15.98
C HIS A 9 12.65 -10.57 -15.26
N ILE A 10 13.14 -9.34 -15.24
CA ILE A 10 12.52 -8.20 -14.56
C ILE A 10 11.93 -7.27 -15.62
N GLN A 11 10.61 -7.12 -15.59
CA GLN A 11 9.92 -6.12 -16.38
C GLN A 11 9.55 -4.92 -15.53
N LYS A 12 9.95 -3.73 -16.00
CA LYS A 12 9.56 -2.45 -15.43
C LYS A 12 8.50 -1.82 -16.30
N VAL A 13 7.44 -1.33 -15.68
CA VAL A 13 6.40 -0.58 -16.37
C VAL A 13 6.40 0.85 -15.85
N GLY A 14 6.72 1.81 -16.72
CA GLY A 14 6.73 3.24 -16.40
C GLY A 14 8.08 3.93 -16.56
N GLY A 15 8.07 5.26 -16.64
CA GLY A 15 9.22 6.09 -16.97
C GLY A 15 9.70 7.01 -15.86
N SER A 16 9.60 6.62 -14.58
CA SER A 16 10.04 7.45 -13.46
C SER A 16 11.56 7.49 -13.28
N ASN A 17 12.05 8.37 -12.40
CA ASN A 17 13.45 8.36 -11.98
C ASN A 17 13.85 7.03 -11.34
N GLY A 18 12.91 6.31 -10.72
CA GLY A 18 13.13 4.97 -10.20
C GLY A 18 13.46 3.95 -11.28
N THR A 19 12.75 4.00 -12.42
CA THR A 19 13.06 3.16 -13.58
C THR A 19 14.47 3.43 -14.08
N ALA A 20 14.86 4.71 -14.18
CA ALA A 20 16.19 5.14 -14.60
C ALA A 20 17.29 4.69 -13.63
N THR A 21 17.10 4.88 -12.32
CA THR A 21 18.03 4.41 -11.27
C THR A 21 18.22 2.90 -11.36
N LEU A 22 17.14 2.13 -11.44
CA LEU A 22 17.26 0.68 -11.58
C LEU A 22 17.84 0.26 -12.94
N ALA A 23 17.71 1.08 -14.00
CA ALA A 23 18.33 0.78 -15.30
C ALA A 23 19.83 1.00 -15.28
N ALA A 24 20.29 2.06 -14.61
CA ALA A 24 21.71 2.30 -14.38
C ALA A 24 22.32 1.22 -13.47
N ILE A 25 21.65 0.90 -12.36
CA ILE A 25 22.20 -0.02 -11.35
C ILE A 25 22.14 -1.48 -11.80
N LEU A 26 20.98 -1.99 -12.23
CA LEU A 26 20.82 -3.40 -12.61
C LEU A 26 21.25 -3.69 -14.05
N GLY A 27 21.27 -2.66 -14.89
CA GLY A 27 21.80 -2.76 -16.25
C GLY A 27 23.32 -2.71 -16.32
N ASP A 28 24.01 -2.41 -15.21
CA ASP A 28 25.46 -2.42 -15.14
C ASP A 28 25.96 -3.87 -15.04
N LYS A 29 26.22 -4.48 -16.19
CA LYS A 29 26.70 -5.86 -16.28
C LYS A 29 28.16 -6.02 -15.83
N SER A 30 28.88 -4.93 -15.55
CA SER A 30 30.22 -5.02 -14.96
C SER A 30 30.19 -5.43 -13.49
N ASN A 31 29.05 -5.25 -12.82
CA ASN A 31 28.84 -5.67 -11.44
C ASN A 31 28.37 -7.14 -11.39
N PRO A 32 29.14 -8.06 -10.79
CA PRO A 32 28.78 -9.48 -10.69
C PRO A 32 27.43 -9.73 -9.97
N ALA A 33 26.99 -8.80 -9.11
CA ALA A 33 25.69 -8.90 -8.45
C ALA A 33 24.49 -8.84 -9.43
N ASN A 34 24.71 -8.30 -10.64
CA ASN A 34 23.70 -8.16 -11.68
C ASN A 34 23.79 -9.29 -12.72
N GLU A 35 24.68 -10.26 -12.54
CA GLU A 35 24.80 -11.39 -13.45
C GLU A 35 23.46 -12.15 -13.54
N GLY A 36 23.04 -12.44 -14.77
CA GLY A 36 21.77 -13.12 -15.06
C GLY A 36 20.51 -12.25 -14.91
N HIS A 37 20.61 -10.97 -14.55
CA HIS A 37 19.45 -10.07 -14.64
C HIS A 37 19.15 -9.76 -16.11
N VAL A 38 17.90 -9.93 -16.52
CA VAL A 38 17.39 -9.43 -17.80
C VAL A 38 16.37 -8.34 -17.50
N LEU A 39 16.67 -7.13 -17.94
CA LEU A 39 15.90 -5.94 -17.64
C LEU A 39 15.12 -5.47 -18.87
N ARG A 40 13.80 -5.60 -18.81
CA ARG A 40 12.86 -5.09 -19.81
C ARG A 40 12.20 -3.82 -19.31
N VAL A 41 12.12 -2.78 -20.14
CA VAL A 41 11.41 -1.54 -19.80
C VAL A 41 10.23 -1.35 -20.75
N ALA A 42 9.02 -1.48 -20.22
CA ALA A 42 7.80 -1.07 -20.90
C ALA A 42 7.49 0.40 -20.56
N THR A 43 7.39 1.28 -21.56
CA THR A 43 7.16 2.73 -21.40
C THR A 43 6.14 3.27 -22.40
N ARG A 44 5.42 4.36 -22.07
CA ARG A 44 4.58 5.09 -23.05
C ARG A 44 5.41 5.99 -23.98
N SER A 45 6.61 6.37 -23.56
CA SER A 45 7.47 7.29 -24.30
C SER A 45 8.81 6.63 -24.58
N GLY A 46 9.03 6.25 -25.84
CA GLY A 46 10.28 5.69 -26.32
C GLY A 46 11.44 6.66 -26.15
N LYS A 47 11.24 7.96 -26.43
CA LYS A 47 12.27 9.01 -26.43
C LYS A 47 13.14 9.06 -25.15
N LYS A 48 12.55 8.74 -23.99
CA LYS A 48 13.29 8.75 -22.72
C LYS A 48 14.28 7.59 -22.57
N TYR A 49 13.94 6.42 -23.11
CA TYR A 49 14.69 5.18 -22.91
C TYR A 49 15.34 4.65 -24.19
N LEU A 50 15.08 5.29 -25.32
CA LEU A 50 15.65 4.97 -26.62
C LEU A 50 16.49 6.15 -27.13
N VAL A 51 17.43 5.85 -28.01
CA VAL A 51 18.23 6.81 -28.75
C VAL A 51 17.99 6.59 -30.25
N ASP A 52 17.72 7.66 -30.99
CA ASP A 52 17.34 7.61 -32.41
C ASP A 52 18.53 7.31 -33.33
N LYS A 53 19.77 7.59 -32.89
CA LYS A 53 21.00 7.34 -33.66
C LYS A 53 22.04 6.57 -32.83
N PRO A 54 22.58 5.44 -33.33
CA PRO A 54 23.67 4.71 -32.68
C PRO A 54 24.94 5.55 -32.48
N SER A 55 25.19 6.54 -33.35
CA SER A 55 26.34 7.47 -33.28
C SER A 55 26.39 8.28 -31.99
N ASP A 56 25.26 8.49 -31.33
CA ASP A 56 25.17 9.28 -30.09
C ASP A 56 25.51 8.45 -28.83
N VAL A 57 25.76 7.13 -28.99
CA VAL A 57 25.95 6.18 -27.87
C VAL A 57 27.44 5.95 -27.55
N GLY A 58 28.39 6.54 -28.30
CA GLY A 58 29.80 6.55 -27.92
C GLY A 58 30.48 5.17 -27.84
N GLY A 59 30.14 4.25 -28.76
CA GLY A 59 30.78 2.95 -28.88
C GLY A 59 30.83 2.47 -30.34
N ASP A 60 31.88 1.74 -30.70
CA ASP A 60 32.10 1.19 -32.04
C ASP A 60 31.02 0.16 -32.42
N PHE A 61 29.90 0.64 -32.97
CA PHE A 61 28.89 -0.18 -33.63
C PHE A 61 29.15 -0.23 -35.14
N ASN A 62 30.31 -0.77 -35.53
CA ASN A 62 30.62 -1.03 -36.93
C ASN A 62 29.82 -2.26 -37.41
N GLY A 63 28.67 -2.02 -38.07
CA GLY A 63 27.98 -3.06 -38.85
C GLY A 63 26.45 -3.08 -38.80
N VAL A 64 25.78 -2.24 -38.00
CA VAL A 64 24.31 -2.21 -37.95
C VAL A 64 23.76 -1.10 -38.84
N THR A 65 23.47 -1.43 -40.09
CA THR A 65 22.70 -0.58 -41.01
C THR A 65 21.21 -0.78 -40.76
N SER A 66 20.58 -0.02 -39.85
CA SER A 66 19.12 0.22 -39.87
C SER A 66 18.64 1.14 -38.75
N SER A 67 17.48 1.75 -39.00
CA SER A 67 16.63 2.63 -38.20
C SER A 67 16.13 2.04 -36.86
N VAL A 68 16.84 1.09 -36.25
CA VAL A 68 16.42 0.43 -35.01
C VAL A 68 16.90 1.25 -33.81
N SER A 69 15.95 1.81 -33.08
CA SER A 69 16.21 2.54 -31.84
C SER A 69 16.86 1.64 -30.78
N VAL A 70 17.95 2.10 -30.16
CA VAL A 70 18.73 1.33 -29.18
C VAL A 70 18.40 1.77 -27.75
N PRO A 71 18.35 0.87 -26.75
CA PRO A 71 18.21 1.24 -25.34
C PRO A 71 19.31 2.22 -24.88
N ARG A 72 18.87 3.32 -24.24
CA ARG A 72 19.73 4.37 -23.69
C ARG A 72 20.54 3.87 -22.50
N THR A 73 21.83 4.19 -22.49
CA THR A 73 22.72 4.02 -21.33
C THR A 73 22.41 5.08 -20.26
N TRP A 74 22.27 4.64 -19.02
CA TRP A 74 22.04 5.47 -17.85
C TRP A 74 23.26 5.43 -16.93
N ARG A 75 23.71 6.63 -16.54
CA ARG A 75 24.74 6.84 -15.54
C ARG A 75 24.09 7.25 -14.22
N CYS A 76 24.32 6.48 -13.17
CA CYS A 76 23.86 6.77 -11.82
C CYS A 76 25.04 7.16 -10.91
N GLU A 77 25.05 8.39 -10.43
CA GLU A 77 25.98 8.82 -9.39
C GLU A 77 25.36 8.61 -8.00
N GLU A 78 25.81 7.58 -7.30
CA GLU A 78 25.41 7.27 -5.93
C GLU A 78 26.32 7.99 -4.94
N LYS A 79 25.71 8.90 -4.16
CA LYS A 79 26.33 9.61 -3.04
C LYS A 79 26.17 8.74 -1.80
N ARG A 80 27.26 8.11 -1.36
CA ARG A 80 27.30 7.29 -0.14
C ARG A 80 27.81 8.13 1.03
N HIS A 81 26.92 8.46 1.95
CA HIS A 81 27.26 9.14 3.20
C HIS A 81 27.83 8.14 4.21
N LEU A 82 28.59 8.64 5.19
CA LEU A 82 29.14 7.84 6.30
C LEU A 82 28.05 7.24 7.20
N SER A 83 26.85 7.84 7.22
CA SER A 83 25.66 7.24 7.84
C SER A 83 24.43 7.47 6.97
N ASP A 84 23.55 6.48 6.91
CA ASP A 84 22.23 6.61 6.25
C ASP A 84 21.25 7.48 7.07
N LEU A 85 21.55 7.72 8.35
CA LEU A 85 20.72 8.49 9.29
C LEU A 85 21.04 9.99 9.31
N ILE A 86 22.29 10.39 9.05
CA ILE A 86 22.75 11.78 9.11
C ILE A 86 23.45 12.10 7.78
N SER A 87 22.68 12.62 6.81
CA SER A 87 23.29 13.33 5.68
C SER A 87 23.58 14.76 6.10
N ALA A 88 24.65 14.94 6.86
CA ALA A 88 25.29 16.23 6.94
C ALA A 88 26.28 16.31 5.77
N ASP A 89 26.19 17.35 4.95
CA ASP A 89 27.16 17.68 3.89
C ASP A 89 28.59 17.93 4.44
N ILE A 90 28.76 17.88 5.76
CA ILE A 90 30.00 18.09 6.50
C ILE A 90 30.93 16.86 6.39
N PHE A 91 30.41 15.67 6.07
CA PHE A 91 31.21 14.45 5.98
C PHE A 91 31.61 14.10 4.53
N PRO A 92 32.85 13.60 4.30
CA PRO A 92 33.28 13.18 2.98
C PRO A 92 32.34 12.11 2.42
N THR A 93 31.81 12.37 1.22
CA THR A 93 30.83 11.51 0.56
C THR A 93 31.54 10.67 -0.50
N LYS A 94 31.55 9.34 -0.34
CA LYS A 94 32.09 8.45 -1.38
C LYS A 94 31.11 8.44 -2.55
N ARG A 95 31.62 8.68 -3.76
CA ARG A 95 30.81 8.60 -5.00
C ARG A 95 31.03 7.24 -5.65
N ILE A 96 29.94 6.53 -5.92
CA ILE A 96 29.93 5.30 -6.70
C ILE A 96 29.19 5.62 -8.00
N VAL A 97 29.76 5.24 -9.13
CA VAL A 97 29.13 5.46 -10.44
C VAL A 97 28.71 4.11 -11.00
N HIS A 98 27.42 3.96 -11.29
CA HIS A 98 26.89 2.80 -12.01
C HIS A 98 26.60 3.22 -13.44
N VAL A 99 26.97 2.39 -14.42
CA VAL A 99 26.70 2.67 -15.84
C VAL A 99 26.04 1.45 -16.45
N GLY A 100 24.75 1.56 -16.74
CA GLY A 100 23.94 0.43 -17.17
C GLY A 100 22.87 0.81 -18.16
N ARG A 101 22.33 -0.17 -18.88
CA ARG A 101 21.20 0.02 -19.80
C ARG A 101 20.17 -1.10 -19.66
N PRO A 102 18.89 -0.86 -20.00
CA PRO A 102 17.93 -1.94 -20.19
C PRO A 102 18.39 -2.89 -21.29
N ASP A 103 18.08 -4.17 -21.14
CA ASP A 103 18.33 -5.18 -22.17
C ASP A 103 17.34 -5.03 -23.33
N SER A 104 16.10 -4.61 -23.04
CA SER A 104 15.09 -4.30 -24.05
C SER A 104 14.12 -3.21 -23.59
N VAL A 105 13.57 -2.45 -24.56
CA VAL A 105 12.58 -1.38 -24.32
C VAL A 105 11.37 -1.61 -25.22
N PHE A 106 10.19 -1.63 -24.62
CA PHE A 106 8.91 -1.82 -25.29
C PHE A 106 8.07 -0.57 -25.14
N VAL A 107 7.63 0.01 -26.26
CA VAL A 107 6.74 1.18 -26.23
C VAL A 107 5.30 0.69 -26.30
N TYR A 108 4.54 0.88 -25.23
CA TYR A 108 3.13 0.48 -25.18
C TYR A 108 2.22 1.70 -25.35
N GLY A 109 1.08 1.51 -26.02
CA GLY A 109 0.16 2.60 -26.37
C GLY A 109 -0.25 2.56 -27.85
N GLU A 110 0.60 1.98 -28.69
CA GLU A 110 0.26 1.62 -30.06
C GLU A 110 -0.24 0.17 -30.03
N GLU A 111 -1.57 -0.03 -30.06
CA GLU A 111 -2.17 -1.38 -30.04
C GLU A 111 -2.00 -2.13 -31.36
N LYS A 112 -1.25 -1.58 -32.31
CA LYS A 112 -0.94 -2.26 -33.56
C LYS A 112 0.09 -3.35 -33.29
N SER A 113 -0.21 -4.56 -33.75
CA SER A 113 0.78 -5.63 -33.88
C SER A 113 2.02 -5.06 -34.59
N VAL A 114 3.17 -5.18 -33.93
CA VAL A 114 4.46 -4.80 -34.50
C VAL A 114 5.08 -6.08 -35.05
N ASN A 115 5.47 -6.07 -36.32
CA ASN A 115 6.23 -7.14 -36.99
C ASN A 115 5.49 -8.49 -37.16
N GLY A 116 4.18 -8.50 -37.44
CA GLY A 116 3.46 -9.72 -37.81
C GLY A 116 3.26 -10.73 -36.67
N THR A 117 3.59 -10.36 -35.43
CA THR A 117 3.30 -11.16 -34.24
C THR A 117 1.93 -10.80 -33.69
N GLU A 118 1.10 -11.77 -33.31
CA GLU A 118 -0.21 -11.50 -32.70
C GLU A 118 -0.12 -10.89 -31.27
N LEU A 119 1.09 -10.66 -30.77
CA LEU A 119 1.35 -10.15 -29.43
C LEU A 119 1.58 -8.64 -29.43
N THR A 120 0.95 -7.94 -28.47
CA THR A 120 1.21 -6.51 -28.23
C THR A 120 2.61 -6.30 -27.63
N PRO A 121 3.20 -5.10 -27.70
CA PRO A 121 4.51 -4.84 -27.08
C PRO A 121 4.56 -5.17 -25.58
N LEU A 122 3.45 -5.02 -24.86
CA LEU A 122 3.36 -5.39 -23.45
C LEU A 122 3.36 -6.91 -23.26
N GLU A 123 2.66 -7.65 -24.11
CA GLU A 123 2.62 -9.12 -24.11
C GLU A 123 3.97 -9.73 -24.48
N GLN A 124 4.67 -9.16 -25.47
CA GLN A 124 6.04 -9.53 -25.82
C GLN A 124 6.99 -9.31 -24.64
N ALA A 125 6.86 -8.17 -23.94
CA ALA A 125 7.68 -7.89 -22.77
C ALA A 125 7.46 -8.89 -21.61
N ILE A 126 6.20 -9.28 -21.36
CA ILE A 126 5.83 -10.24 -20.30
C ILE A 126 6.26 -11.66 -20.67
N SER A 127 5.98 -12.11 -21.90
CA SER A 127 6.27 -13.48 -22.34
C SER A 127 7.74 -13.71 -22.71
N GLY A 128 8.44 -12.65 -23.12
CA GLY A 128 9.77 -12.74 -23.71
C GLY A 128 9.77 -13.22 -25.17
N ILE A 129 8.61 -13.58 -25.71
CA ILE A 129 8.50 -14.02 -27.11
C ILE A 129 8.70 -12.82 -28.01
N SER A 130 9.59 -12.98 -28.99
CA SER A 130 10.01 -11.90 -29.90
C SER A 130 10.67 -10.71 -29.19
N ALA A 131 11.09 -10.87 -27.93
CA ALA A 131 11.89 -9.88 -27.23
C ALA A 131 13.33 -9.89 -27.80
N PRO A 132 13.96 -8.71 -28.00
CA PRO A 132 15.35 -8.63 -28.49
C PRO A 132 16.38 -9.34 -27.60
N ASP A 133 16.03 -9.60 -26.34
CA ASP A 133 16.90 -10.25 -25.36
C ASP A 133 16.82 -11.79 -25.40
N ASN A 134 15.98 -12.38 -26.26
CA ASN A 134 15.71 -13.83 -26.33
C ASN A 134 15.41 -14.47 -24.95
N GLY A 135 14.94 -13.67 -23.99
CA GLY A 135 14.73 -14.13 -22.62
C GLY A 135 13.38 -14.83 -22.44
N GLY A 136 13.23 -15.59 -21.35
CA GLY A 136 11.97 -16.25 -21.01
C GLY A 136 10.87 -15.30 -20.50
N PRO A 137 9.75 -15.87 -20.01
CA PRO A 137 8.69 -15.11 -19.37
C PRO A 137 9.18 -14.45 -18.08
N VAL A 138 8.59 -13.31 -17.75
CA VAL A 138 8.98 -12.49 -16.59
C VAL A 138 8.71 -13.20 -15.27
N ASP A 139 9.58 -12.97 -14.29
CA ASP A 139 9.39 -13.39 -12.90
C ASP A 139 8.83 -12.26 -12.04
N LEU A 140 9.05 -11.02 -12.48
CA LEU A 140 8.75 -9.82 -11.73
C LEU A 140 8.28 -8.70 -12.66
N ILE A 141 7.10 -8.14 -12.38
CA ILE A 141 6.52 -6.95 -13.00
C ILE A 141 6.48 -5.85 -11.94
N VAL A 142 7.26 -4.78 -12.15
CA VAL A 142 7.32 -3.65 -11.22
C VAL A 142 6.76 -2.38 -11.85
N LEU A 143 5.73 -1.81 -11.24
CA LEU A 143 5.18 -0.51 -11.57
C LEU A 143 6.06 0.58 -10.95
N CYS A 144 6.79 1.26 -11.81
CA CYS A 144 7.68 2.38 -11.48
C CYS A 144 7.09 3.68 -12.05
N CYS A 145 5.80 3.92 -11.81
CA CYS A 145 5.03 5.06 -12.32
C CYS A 145 4.25 5.75 -11.18
N PRO A 146 3.80 7.00 -11.39
CA PRO A 146 2.89 7.68 -10.48
C PRO A 146 1.63 6.84 -10.20
N VAL A 147 1.08 7.00 -9.00
CA VAL A 147 -0.09 6.22 -8.52
C VAL A 147 -1.30 6.44 -9.42
N SER A 148 -1.48 7.67 -9.90
CA SER A 148 -2.48 8.04 -10.90
C SER A 148 -2.46 7.20 -12.18
N ALA A 149 -1.33 6.55 -12.51
CA ALA A 149 -1.24 5.65 -13.66
C ALA A 149 -1.54 4.18 -13.32
N HIS A 150 -1.52 3.78 -12.04
CA HIS A 150 -1.52 2.37 -11.60
C HIS A 150 -2.74 1.62 -12.13
N LEU A 151 -3.96 2.06 -11.84
CA LEU A 151 -5.18 1.35 -12.27
C LEU A 151 -5.24 1.13 -13.79
N SER A 152 -4.92 2.17 -14.57
CA SER A 152 -4.93 2.07 -16.03
C SER A 152 -3.91 1.06 -16.56
N LEU A 153 -2.74 0.97 -15.91
CA LEU A 153 -1.69 0.03 -16.28
C LEU A 153 -1.98 -1.38 -15.80
N LEU A 154 -2.50 -1.52 -14.57
CA LEU A 154 -2.94 -2.80 -14.03
C LEU A 154 -4.02 -3.43 -14.91
N ARG A 155 -4.96 -2.64 -15.45
CA ARG A 155 -5.97 -3.13 -16.43
C ARG A 155 -5.34 -3.64 -17.73
N ARG A 156 -4.24 -3.03 -18.19
CA ARG A 156 -3.51 -3.51 -19.38
C ARG A 156 -2.71 -4.77 -19.08
N ILE A 157 -2.05 -4.79 -17.92
CA ILE A 157 -1.29 -5.95 -17.42
C ILE A 157 -2.22 -7.15 -17.22
N SER A 158 -3.39 -6.95 -16.61
CA SER A 158 -4.34 -8.04 -16.38
C SER A 158 -4.85 -8.66 -17.69
N ARG A 159 -5.24 -7.83 -18.68
CA ARG A 159 -5.62 -8.31 -20.01
C ARG A 159 -4.49 -9.09 -20.70
N ALA A 160 -3.26 -8.56 -20.66
CA ALA A 160 -2.10 -9.23 -21.24
C ALA A 160 -1.84 -10.57 -20.55
N LEU A 161 -1.89 -10.64 -19.22
CA LEU A 161 -1.70 -11.87 -18.47
C LEU A 161 -2.79 -12.90 -18.77
N TYR A 162 -4.08 -12.52 -18.82
CA TYR A 162 -5.16 -13.46 -19.18
C TYR A 162 -4.97 -14.03 -20.58
N LYS A 163 -4.61 -13.20 -21.57
CA LYS A 163 -4.34 -13.65 -22.94
C LYS A 163 -3.12 -14.57 -23.00
N LEU A 164 -2.03 -14.23 -22.33
CA LEU A 164 -0.84 -15.08 -22.28
C LEU A 164 -1.12 -16.39 -21.53
N ASN A 165 -1.98 -16.37 -20.53
CA ASN A 165 -2.41 -17.58 -19.82
C ASN A 165 -3.20 -18.50 -20.74
N SER A 166 -4.19 -18.00 -21.49
CA SER A 166 -4.97 -18.84 -22.42
C SER A 166 -4.13 -19.42 -23.55
N LEU A 167 -3.04 -18.75 -23.91
CA LEU A 167 -2.06 -19.24 -24.89
C LEU A 167 -0.95 -20.13 -24.28
N ASN A 168 -0.97 -20.38 -22.97
CA ASN A 168 0.08 -21.11 -22.23
C ASN A 168 1.49 -20.48 -22.33
N LEU A 169 1.57 -19.16 -22.47
CA LEU A 169 2.82 -18.40 -22.69
C LEU A 169 3.39 -17.74 -21.42
N LEU A 170 2.86 -18.06 -20.24
CA LEU A 170 3.40 -17.58 -18.94
C LEU A 170 4.57 -18.44 -18.41
N GLY A 171 4.84 -19.58 -19.07
CA GLY A 171 5.88 -20.54 -18.72
C GLY A 171 5.47 -21.53 -17.63
N PRO A 172 6.01 -22.78 -17.65
CA PRO A 172 5.62 -23.86 -16.75
C PRO A 172 6.34 -23.79 -15.39
N SER A 173 6.21 -22.67 -14.68
CA SER A 173 6.91 -22.46 -13.41
C SER A 173 5.98 -22.57 -12.21
N ASN A 174 6.42 -23.26 -11.17
CA ASN A 174 5.75 -23.31 -9.86
C ASN A 174 5.97 -22.05 -9.01
N ALA A 175 6.87 -21.16 -9.44
CA ALA A 175 7.13 -19.89 -8.78
C ALA A 175 6.19 -18.80 -9.32
N PRO A 176 5.54 -18.02 -8.44
CA PRO A 176 4.61 -17.00 -8.88
C PRO A 176 5.30 -15.91 -9.69
N ILE A 177 4.58 -15.33 -10.66
CA ILE A 177 4.96 -14.03 -11.23
C ILE A 177 4.61 -12.97 -10.18
N LEU A 178 5.63 -12.24 -9.72
CA LEU A 178 5.43 -11.15 -8.77
C LEU A 178 4.99 -9.89 -9.51
N ILE A 179 3.90 -9.28 -9.09
CA ILE A 179 3.40 -8.02 -9.63
C ILE A 179 3.40 -7.03 -8.49
N GLY A 180 3.94 -5.83 -8.67
CA GLY A 180 3.96 -4.89 -7.56
C GLY A 180 4.49 -3.52 -7.91
N THR A 181 4.65 -2.70 -6.88
CA THR A 181 5.20 -1.35 -7.01
C THR A 181 6.29 -1.09 -6.00
N LEU A 182 7.27 -0.28 -6.39
CA LEU A 182 8.33 0.19 -5.50
C LEU A 182 7.83 1.21 -4.47
N TYR A 183 6.61 1.70 -4.62
CA TYR A 183 5.98 2.60 -3.66
C TYR A 183 4.48 2.33 -3.62
N GLY A 184 4.07 1.53 -2.64
CA GLY A 184 2.67 1.25 -2.35
C GLY A 184 2.01 2.52 -1.85
N ALA A 185 1.12 3.08 -2.67
CA ALA A 185 0.27 4.22 -2.33
C ALA A 185 -1.06 4.06 -3.08
N GLY A 186 -2.07 4.84 -2.72
CA GLY A 186 -3.33 4.85 -3.48
C GLY A 186 -4.24 3.63 -3.32
N GLY A 187 -3.99 2.78 -2.31
CA GLY A 187 -4.62 1.46 -2.22
C GLY A 187 -4.34 0.60 -3.46
N PHE A 188 -3.05 0.47 -3.76
CA PHE A 188 -2.54 -0.35 -4.87
C PHE A 188 -3.17 -1.76 -4.92
N ASP A 189 -3.47 -2.37 -3.77
CA ASP A 189 -4.10 -3.68 -3.70
C ASP A 189 -5.53 -3.67 -4.26
N TRP A 190 -6.36 -2.69 -3.88
CA TRP A 190 -7.71 -2.62 -4.41
C TRP A 190 -7.76 -2.23 -5.88
N MET A 191 -6.85 -1.37 -6.34
CA MET A 191 -6.72 -1.10 -7.78
C MET A 191 -6.41 -2.39 -8.54
N THR A 192 -5.55 -3.24 -7.98
CA THR A 192 -5.20 -4.53 -8.57
C THR A 192 -6.40 -5.47 -8.59
N ARG A 193 -7.10 -5.61 -7.46
CA ARG A 193 -8.34 -6.43 -7.36
C ARG A 193 -9.34 -6.03 -8.44
N ILE A 194 -9.62 -4.73 -8.59
CA ILE A 194 -10.54 -4.22 -9.61
C ILE A 194 -10.02 -4.45 -11.02
N ALA A 195 -8.74 -4.19 -11.28
CA ALA A 195 -8.15 -4.37 -12.61
C ALA A 195 -8.19 -5.83 -13.08
N PHE A 196 -7.95 -6.79 -12.18
CA PHE A 196 -8.01 -8.22 -12.49
C PHE A 196 -9.43 -8.76 -12.53
N HIS A 197 -10.33 -8.24 -11.68
CA HIS A 197 -11.74 -8.59 -11.68
C HIS A 197 -12.42 -8.15 -12.99
N THR A 198 -12.28 -6.88 -13.35
CA THR A 198 -12.95 -6.29 -14.53
C THR A 198 -12.39 -6.79 -15.86
N ALA A 199 -11.13 -7.27 -15.89
CA ALA A 199 -10.52 -7.83 -17.08
C ALA A 199 -10.68 -9.35 -17.21
N ARG A 200 -11.28 -10.03 -16.23
CA ARG A 200 -11.40 -11.50 -16.20
C ARG A 200 -12.32 -11.98 -17.32
N PRO A 201 -11.87 -12.82 -18.26
CA PRO A 201 -12.76 -13.44 -19.24
C PRO A 201 -13.62 -14.50 -18.55
N GLU A 202 -14.86 -14.68 -19.03
CA GLU A 202 -15.79 -15.68 -18.50
C GLU A 202 -15.25 -17.11 -18.61
N SER A 203 -14.41 -17.38 -19.62
CA SER A 203 -13.75 -18.66 -19.86
C SER A 203 -12.54 -18.93 -18.95
N PHE A 204 -12.19 -18.02 -18.03
CA PHE A 204 -11.02 -18.18 -17.17
C PHE A 204 -11.25 -19.23 -16.07
N ILE A 205 -10.53 -20.35 -16.19
CA ILE A 205 -10.57 -21.49 -15.27
C ILE A 205 -9.56 -21.31 -14.13
N GLY A 206 -8.37 -20.79 -14.42
CA GLY A 206 -7.29 -20.59 -13.45
C GLY A 206 -5.97 -20.22 -14.10
N TRP A 207 -5.00 -19.80 -13.28
CA TRP A 207 -3.66 -19.45 -13.76
C TRP A 207 -2.78 -20.70 -13.94
N ASN A 208 -2.18 -20.85 -15.12
CA ASN A 208 -1.20 -21.90 -15.41
C ASN A 208 0.13 -21.69 -14.67
N ARG A 209 0.42 -20.43 -14.34
CA ARG A 209 1.53 -20.02 -13.48
C ARG A 209 0.96 -19.12 -12.37
N PRO A 210 1.21 -19.42 -11.08
CA PRO A 210 0.67 -18.62 -9.99
C PRO A 210 1.05 -17.14 -10.10
N LEU A 211 0.23 -16.25 -9.54
CA LEU A 211 0.52 -14.82 -9.45
C LEU A 211 0.62 -14.42 -7.98
N ALA A 212 1.46 -13.43 -7.68
CA ALA A 212 1.51 -12.82 -6.36
C ALA A 212 1.66 -11.31 -6.46
N LEU A 213 1.02 -10.58 -5.55
CA LEU A 213 1.08 -9.13 -5.45
C LEU A 213 2.12 -8.75 -4.39
N PHE A 214 2.87 -7.67 -4.60
CA PHE A 214 3.66 -7.02 -3.55
C PHE A 214 3.60 -5.49 -3.62
N CYS A 215 3.86 -4.83 -2.51
CA CYS A 215 4.19 -3.40 -2.52
C CYS A 215 5.19 -3.04 -1.42
N LEU A 216 6.03 -2.04 -1.70
CA LEU A 216 6.98 -1.49 -0.72
C LEU A 216 6.35 -0.26 -0.05
N LYS A 217 6.39 -0.17 1.28
CA LYS A 217 5.84 0.98 2.04
C LYS A 217 6.54 2.31 1.72
N ALA A 218 7.81 2.24 1.34
CA ALA A 218 8.62 3.40 1.02
C ALA A 218 9.39 3.15 -0.27
N PHE A 219 9.56 4.20 -1.04
CA PHE A 219 10.33 4.13 -2.27
C PHE A 219 11.82 3.89 -1.92
N PRO A 220 12.47 2.83 -2.42
CA PRO A 220 13.77 2.35 -1.92
C PRO A 220 14.95 3.32 -2.12
N TYR A 221 14.81 4.29 -3.02
CA TYR A 221 15.88 5.15 -3.50
C TYR A 221 15.49 6.63 -3.42
N LEU A 222 16.32 7.46 -2.80
CA LEU A 222 16.18 8.90 -2.95
C LEU A 222 16.93 9.34 -4.21
N CYS A 223 16.24 9.33 -5.36
CA CYS A 223 16.87 9.61 -6.66
C CYS A 223 16.30 10.84 -7.37
N LYS A 224 17.16 11.55 -8.10
CA LYS A 224 16.79 12.70 -8.95
C LYS A 224 17.46 12.58 -10.31
N SER A 225 16.75 12.95 -11.37
CA SER A 225 17.29 13.05 -12.72
C SER A 225 16.99 14.45 -13.24
N LEU A 226 18.03 15.16 -13.68
CA LEU A 226 17.91 16.48 -14.31
C LEU A 226 17.98 16.38 -15.84
N LYS A 227 18.57 15.31 -16.36
CA LYS A 227 18.80 15.06 -17.78
C LYS A 227 18.58 13.59 -18.11
N ALA A 228 18.06 13.31 -19.31
CA ALA A 228 17.91 11.93 -19.77
C ALA A 228 19.29 11.25 -19.88
N GLY A 229 19.40 10.01 -19.39
CA GLY A 229 20.67 9.30 -19.31
C GLY A 229 21.45 9.55 -18.01
N GLU A 230 21.05 10.51 -17.17
CA GLU A 230 21.72 10.81 -15.90
C GLU A 230 20.77 10.74 -14.71
N VAL A 231 21.21 10.11 -13.63
CA VAL A 231 20.48 10.08 -12.37
C VAL A 231 21.45 10.19 -11.19
N THR A 232 21.08 10.95 -10.18
CA THR A 232 21.82 11.04 -8.91
C THR A 232 21.02 10.30 -7.85
N LEU A 233 21.67 9.35 -7.19
CA LEU A 233 21.14 8.64 -6.04
C LEU A 233 21.72 9.27 -4.77
N HIS A 234 20.86 9.98 -4.02
CA HIS A 234 21.24 10.70 -2.81
C HIS A 234 21.24 9.82 -1.56
N GLY A 235 20.56 8.67 -1.61
CA GLY A 235 20.44 7.80 -0.47
C GLY A 235 19.51 6.63 -0.74
N ARG A 236 19.53 5.69 0.18
CA ARG A 236 18.89 4.40 0.09
C ARG A 236 18.18 4.18 1.43
N PHE A 237 16.89 3.83 1.44
CA PHE A 237 16.19 3.58 2.71
C PHE A 237 16.75 2.33 3.40
N PRO A 238 17.12 2.38 4.70
CA PRO A 238 17.83 1.30 5.37
C PRO A 238 16.96 0.06 5.61
N GLN A 239 15.69 0.28 5.94
CA GLN A 239 14.70 -0.76 6.18
C GLN A 239 13.51 -0.54 5.25
N ILE A 240 13.08 -1.60 4.56
CA ILE A 240 11.94 -1.53 3.63
C ILE A 240 10.90 -2.53 4.07
N GLN A 241 9.74 -2.00 4.44
CA GLN A 241 8.57 -2.82 4.76
C GLN A 241 7.85 -3.24 3.47
N VAL A 242 7.46 -4.50 3.40
CA VAL A 242 6.89 -5.14 2.20
C VAL A 242 5.59 -5.84 2.55
N ALA A 243 4.51 -5.54 1.84
CA ALA A 243 3.30 -6.35 1.86
C ALA A 243 3.31 -7.32 0.67
N VAL A 244 2.87 -8.56 0.87
CA VAL A 244 2.79 -9.60 -0.17
C VAL A 244 1.47 -10.36 -0.05
N CYS A 245 0.80 -10.62 -1.18
CA CYS A 245 -0.42 -11.44 -1.25
C CYS A 245 -0.28 -12.51 -2.35
N PRO A 246 -0.54 -13.79 -2.07
CA PRO A 246 -0.90 -14.35 -0.77
C PRO A 246 0.25 -14.25 0.26
N SER A 247 -0.10 -14.22 1.54
CA SER A 247 0.83 -14.10 2.68
C SER A 247 1.60 -15.38 3.01
N ASP A 248 1.47 -16.46 2.22
CA ASP A 248 2.09 -17.74 2.56
C ASP A 248 3.63 -17.72 2.49
N ALA A 249 4.27 -18.61 3.25
CA ALA A 249 5.72 -18.70 3.39
C ALA A 249 6.45 -18.92 2.05
N LYS A 250 5.87 -19.73 1.16
CA LYS A 250 6.41 -19.96 -0.19
C LYS A 250 6.46 -18.66 -0.99
N THR A 251 5.37 -17.90 -0.99
CA THR A 251 5.26 -16.63 -1.71
C THR A 251 6.17 -15.57 -1.11
N ARG A 252 6.23 -15.45 0.22
CA ARG A 252 7.18 -14.57 0.93
C ARG A 252 8.64 -14.92 0.59
N ASN A 253 9.03 -16.19 0.57
CA ASN A 253 10.38 -16.60 0.19
C ASN A 253 10.72 -16.25 -1.27
N VAL A 254 9.80 -16.48 -2.21
CA VAL A 254 9.99 -16.06 -3.61
C VAL A 254 10.13 -14.55 -3.70
N ALA A 255 9.25 -13.80 -3.02
CA ALA A 255 9.31 -12.35 -2.95
C ALA A 255 10.64 -11.86 -2.36
N LYS A 256 11.09 -12.40 -1.24
CA LYS A 256 12.37 -12.06 -0.59
C LYS A 256 13.53 -12.24 -1.56
N ARG A 257 13.67 -13.43 -2.16
CA ARG A 257 14.76 -13.73 -3.10
C ARG A 257 14.78 -12.80 -4.32
N VAL A 258 13.61 -12.50 -4.88
CA VAL A 258 13.50 -11.63 -6.07
C VAL A 258 13.76 -10.17 -5.70
N LEU A 259 13.17 -9.68 -4.60
CA LEU A 259 13.31 -8.30 -4.15
C LEU A 259 14.71 -8.01 -3.59
N ASP A 260 15.35 -8.95 -2.89
CA ASP A 260 16.73 -8.80 -2.42
C ASP A 260 17.71 -8.60 -3.58
N ARG A 261 17.48 -9.30 -4.70
CA ARG A 261 18.25 -9.12 -5.93
C ARG A 261 17.92 -7.79 -6.61
N LEU A 262 16.64 -7.45 -6.76
CA LEU A 262 16.20 -6.17 -7.35
C LEU A 262 16.78 -4.96 -6.60
N LEU A 263 16.80 -5.01 -5.27
CA LEU A 263 17.21 -3.90 -4.41
C LEU A 263 18.69 -3.94 -4.04
N GLN A 264 19.40 -5.02 -4.41
CA GLN A 264 20.79 -5.30 -4.05
C GLN A 264 21.01 -5.27 -2.53
N ASN A 265 20.09 -5.87 -1.77
CA ASN A 265 20.09 -5.82 -0.31
C ASN A 265 21.38 -6.40 0.30
N LYS A 266 21.89 -7.50 -0.25
CA LYS A 266 23.19 -8.08 0.17
C LYS A 266 24.37 -7.12 0.00
N ALA A 267 24.41 -6.35 -1.09
CA ALA A 267 25.49 -5.39 -1.35
C ALA A 267 25.35 -4.11 -0.51
N THR A 268 24.12 -3.80 -0.10
CA THR A 268 23.81 -2.57 0.64
C THR A 268 23.66 -2.77 2.14
N GLY A 269 23.61 -4.01 2.62
CA GLY A 269 23.35 -4.35 4.02
C GLY A 269 21.93 -4.03 4.47
N LYS A 270 20.98 -3.99 3.54
CA LYS A 270 19.58 -3.66 3.82
C LYS A 270 18.76 -4.90 4.11
N GLU A 271 17.67 -4.70 4.83
CA GLU A 271 16.73 -5.76 5.19
C GLU A 271 15.32 -5.46 4.69
N LEU A 272 14.65 -6.51 4.23
CA LEU A 272 13.23 -6.52 3.94
C LEU A 272 12.48 -7.02 5.15
N GLU A 273 11.52 -6.25 5.61
CA GLU A 273 10.60 -6.63 6.66
C GLU A 273 9.23 -6.90 6.02
N PHE A 274 8.79 -8.16 6.02
CA PHE A 274 7.46 -8.49 5.52
C PHE A 274 6.39 -8.14 6.55
N LEU A 275 5.40 -7.37 6.13
CA LEU A 275 4.24 -7.03 6.94
C LEU A 275 3.18 -8.13 6.85
N GLY A 276 2.50 -8.38 7.96
CA GLY A 276 1.46 -9.40 8.08
C GLY A 276 1.23 -9.79 9.54
N LEU A 277 0.20 -10.60 9.78
CA LEU A 277 -0.23 -10.91 11.14
C LEU A 277 0.72 -11.85 11.91
N THR A 278 1.79 -12.34 11.26
CA THR A 278 3.04 -12.73 11.95
C THR A 278 4.27 -12.31 11.17
N GLY A 279 4.89 -11.21 11.59
CA GLY A 279 6.26 -10.85 11.20
C GLY A 279 7.35 -11.62 11.97
N GLN A 280 7.00 -12.62 12.79
CA GLN A 280 7.97 -13.41 13.55
C GLN A 280 8.74 -14.36 12.62
N GLU A 281 10.07 -14.28 12.67
CA GLU A 281 11.00 -15.16 11.93
C GLU A 281 10.70 -16.64 12.18
N SER A 282 10.40 -17.02 13.43
CA SER A 282 10.16 -18.40 13.87
C SER A 282 8.93 -19.08 13.24
N VAL A 283 8.09 -18.33 12.53
CA VAL A 283 6.88 -18.85 11.86
C VAL A 283 6.91 -18.53 10.35
N GLY A 284 8.09 -18.27 9.79
CA GLY A 284 8.27 -17.96 8.37
C GLY A 284 7.88 -16.52 7.98
N GLY A 285 7.64 -15.64 8.96
CA GLY A 285 7.36 -14.21 8.77
C GLY A 285 8.49 -13.45 8.06
N ASP A 286 9.69 -14.00 8.07
CA ASP A 286 10.88 -13.47 7.40
C ASP A 286 11.17 -14.13 6.05
N GLY A 287 10.29 -15.03 5.59
CA GLY A 287 10.47 -15.77 4.34
C GLY A 287 11.44 -16.97 4.44
N THR A 288 11.79 -17.46 5.63
CA THR A 288 12.59 -18.69 5.80
C THR A 288 11.79 -19.97 5.55
N TRP A 289 11.56 -20.29 4.28
CA TRP A 289 10.95 -21.57 3.85
C TRP A 289 11.87 -22.78 4.06
N ALA A 290 13.19 -22.59 4.22
CA ALA A 290 14.17 -23.66 4.14
C ALA A 290 14.13 -24.67 5.31
N GLU A 291 13.49 -24.31 6.43
CA GLU A 291 13.27 -25.20 7.58
C GLU A 291 11.94 -25.94 7.44
N GLU A 292 10.89 -25.26 6.99
CA GLU A 292 9.57 -25.84 6.72
C GLU A 292 9.59 -26.82 5.53
N GLU A 293 10.34 -26.50 4.47
CA GLU A 293 10.60 -27.39 3.33
C GLU A 293 11.39 -28.63 3.76
N ARG A 294 12.36 -28.48 4.66
CA ARG A 294 13.11 -29.61 5.23
C ARG A 294 12.23 -30.48 6.12
N ALA A 295 11.30 -29.88 6.86
CA ALA A 295 10.32 -30.60 7.69
C ALA A 295 9.25 -31.31 6.85
N LEU A 296 8.82 -30.71 5.74
CA LEU A 296 7.87 -31.31 4.79
C LEU A 296 8.53 -32.45 3.99
N LEU A 297 9.76 -32.25 3.52
CA LEU A 297 10.51 -33.27 2.79
C LEU A 297 11.06 -34.39 3.69
N SER A 298 11.16 -34.19 5.01
CA SER A 298 11.51 -35.27 5.95
C SER A 298 10.29 -36.10 6.39
N SER A 299 9.07 -35.68 6.02
CA SER A 299 7.81 -36.38 6.32
C SER A 299 7.40 -37.34 5.20
N ASP A 300 8.27 -38.31 4.86
CA ASP A 300 8.06 -39.31 3.80
C ASP A 300 6.96 -40.38 4.11
N GLY A 301 5.99 -40.08 4.99
CA GLY A 301 5.01 -41.05 5.49
C GLY A 301 3.56 -40.87 5.03
N TRP A 302 3.17 -39.73 4.45
CA TRP A 302 1.74 -39.44 4.21
C TRP A 302 1.38 -39.39 2.73
N ASN A 303 1.36 -40.56 2.09
CA ASN A 303 0.79 -40.71 0.75
C ASN A 303 -0.73 -40.53 0.79
N GLY A 304 -1.22 -39.54 0.05
CA GLY A 304 -2.51 -39.63 -0.63
C GLY A 304 -3.75 -39.08 0.08
N ILE A 305 -3.77 -37.79 0.44
CA ILE A 305 -5.03 -37.02 0.49
C ILE A 305 -4.79 -35.63 -0.11
N SER A 306 -5.63 -35.26 -1.07
CA SER A 306 -5.58 -34.03 -1.88
C SER A 306 -5.20 -32.74 -1.13
N GLN A 307 -4.23 -31.99 -1.66
CA GLN A 307 -3.84 -30.64 -1.22
C GLN A 307 -4.98 -29.59 -1.26
N GLN A 308 -6.14 -29.91 -1.84
CA GLN A 308 -7.32 -29.03 -1.88
C GLN A 308 -8.15 -29.01 -0.59
N ALA A 309 -8.06 -30.03 0.27
CA ALA A 309 -8.91 -30.13 1.46
C ALA A 309 -8.33 -29.44 2.72
N THR A 310 -7.01 -29.26 2.78
CA THR A 310 -6.32 -28.82 4.00
C THR A 310 -6.35 -27.30 4.21
N ARG A 311 -6.50 -26.50 3.13
CA ARG A 311 -6.52 -25.03 3.23
C ARG A 311 -7.88 -24.45 3.65
N ALA A 312 -8.99 -25.05 3.19
CA ALA A 312 -10.34 -24.61 3.54
C ALA A 312 -10.76 -25.06 4.96
N ASN A 313 -10.21 -26.17 5.45
CA ASN A 313 -10.49 -26.68 6.80
C ASN A 313 -9.65 -26.01 7.89
N GLY A 314 -8.52 -25.37 7.58
CA GLY A 314 -7.69 -24.67 8.58
C GLY A 314 -8.42 -23.51 9.26
N ALA A 315 -9.08 -22.63 8.50
CA ALA A 315 -9.83 -21.51 9.05
C ALA A 315 -11.11 -21.94 9.79
N ALA A 316 -11.84 -22.94 9.27
CA ALA A 316 -13.01 -23.49 9.93
C ALA A 316 -12.65 -24.23 11.24
N SER A 317 -11.57 -25.01 11.23
CA SER A 317 -11.01 -25.66 12.43
C SER A 317 -10.48 -24.64 13.41
N ALA A 318 -9.77 -23.60 12.97
CA ALA A 318 -9.27 -22.53 13.83
C ALA A 318 -10.39 -21.78 14.55
N VAL A 319 -11.46 -21.43 13.83
CA VAL A 319 -12.64 -20.76 14.41
C VAL A 319 -13.40 -21.68 15.37
N MET A 320 -13.58 -22.96 15.03
CA MET A 320 -14.18 -23.96 15.90
C MET A 320 -13.35 -24.21 17.17
N ILE A 321 -12.02 -24.22 17.06
CA ILE A 321 -11.10 -24.42 18.17
C ILE A 321 -11.06 -23.17 19.05
N ALA A 322 -10.96 -21.95 18.49
CA ALA A 322 -11.02 -20.70 19.25
C ALA A 322 -12.37 -20.53 19.98
N ALA A 323 -13.47 -20.92 19.34
CA ALA A 323 -14.79 -20.96 19.97
C ALA A 323 -14.83 -21.97 21.14
N ARG A 324 -14.25 -23.16 20.97
CA ARG A 324 -14.12 -24.17 22.05
C ARG A 324 -13.22 -23.69 23.19
N THR A 325 -12.08 -23.07 22.91
CA THR A 325 -11.16 -22.54 23.93
C THR A 325 -11.81 -21.43 24.73
N LYS A 326 -12.58 -20.53 24.07
CA LYS A 326 -13.37 -19.52 24.77
C LYS A 326 -14.44 -20.14 25.65
N GLN A 327 -15.16 -21.15 25.15
CA GLN A 327 -16.19 -21.87 25.92
C GLN A 327 -15.59 -22.59 27.13
N GLN A 328 -14.37 -23.14 26.98
CA GLN A 328 -13.62 -23.79 28.06
C GLN A 328 -13.14 -22.79 29.11
N LEU A 329 -12.59 -21.64 28.71
CA LEU A 329 -12.22 -20.55 29.64
C LEU A 329 -13.43 -20.02 30.41
N GLN A 330 -14.59 -19.95 29.76
CA GLN A 330 -15.83 -19.52 30.39
C GLN A 330 -16.30 -20.59 31.41
N SER A 331 -16.29 -21.87 31.03
CA SER A 331 -16.63 -22.97 31.95
C SER A 331 -15.64 -23.15 33.10
N ALA A 332 -14.35 -22.85 32.91
CA ALA A 332 -13.34 -22.90 33.96
C ALA A 332 -13.49 -21.72 34.95
N LYS A 333 -13.97 -20.57 34.46
CA LYS A 333 -14.32 -19.42 35.30
C LYS A 333 -15.58 -19.72 36.12
N ASP A 334 -16.55 -20.41 35.53
CA ASP A 334 -17.82 -20.76 36.17
C ASP A 334 -17.69 -21.95 37.14
N ASN A 335 -16.76 -22.89 36.91
CA ASN A 335 -16.51 -24.05 37.79
C ASN A 335 -15.54 -23.78 38.95
N SER A 336 -15.13 -22.54 39.19
CA SER A 336 -14.23 -22.19 40.30
C SER A 336 -14.91 -22.13 41.69
N THR A 337 -16.13 -22.64 41.83
CA THR A 337 -16.85 -22.75 43.11
C THR A 337 -17.41 -24.17 43.33
N SER A 338 -16.56 -25.10 43.77
CA SER A 338 -16.86 -26.09 44.83
C SER A 338 -15.80 -27.19 44.88
N VAL A 339 -15.25 -27.41 46.08
CA VAL A 339 -14.29 -28.47 46.41
C VAL A 339 -14.94 -29.38 47.46
N ALA A 340 -14.98 -30.69 47.18
CA ALA A 340 -14.86 -31.83 48.13
C ALA A 340 -15.24 -33.14 47.38
N ALA A 341 -14.30 -33.98 46.96
CA ALA A 341 -13.60 -35.05 47.73
C ALA A 341 -14.45 -36.32 47.98
N LEU A 342 -14.11 -37.44 47.32
CA LEU A 342 -13.88 -38.82 47.83
C LEU A 342 -13.72 -39.86 46.67
N PRO A 343 -13.07 -41.03 46.91
CA PRO A 343 -12.46 -41.93 45.91
C PRO A 343 -13.38 -43.10 45.45
N PRO A 344 -12.97 -43.93 44.46
CA PRO A 344 -13.89 -44.72 43.63
C PRO A 344 -14.09 -46.16 44.11
N PRO A 345 -15.15 -46.87 43.67
CA PRO A 345 -15.18 -48.32 43.70
C PRO A 345 -15.12 -48.98 42.32
N VAL A 346 -14.64 -50.21 42.38
CA VAL A 346 -14.23 -51.19 41.37
C VAL A 346 -15.41 -51.83 40.60
N LEU A 347 -15.17 -52.09 39.30
CA LEU A 347 -15.74 -52.97 38.25
C LEU A 347 -16.73 -54.12 38.66
N PRO A 348 -17.64 -54.57 37.76
CA PRO A 348 -17.28 -55.69 36.86
C PRO A 348 -17.92 -55.74 35.44
N ASN A 349 -17.22 -56.53 34.60
CA ASN A 349 -17.49 -56.99 33.23
C ASN A 349 -18.94 -57.44 32.89
N ARG A 350 -19.36 -57.16 31.64
CA ARG A 350 -19.95 -58.18 30.72
C ARG A 350 -19.91 -57.73 29.24
N PRO A 351 -19.95 -58.68 28.27
CA PRO A 351 -19.44 -58.50 26.91
C PRO A 351 -20.52 -58.31 25.83
N ASN A 352 -20.03 -57.96 24.64
CA ASN A 352 -20.62 -58.10 23.30
C ASN A 352 -21.83 -57.23 22.95
N GLY A 353 -21.58 -56.24 22.07
CA GLY A 353 -22.62 -55.67 21.23
C GLY A 353 -22.25 -54.33 20.61
N THR A 354 -21.95 -54.35 19.30
CA THR A 354 -22.15 -53.25 18.33
C THR A 354 -21.24 -52.02 18.45
N ILE A 355 -20.32 -51.88 17.48
CA ILE A 355 -19.44 -50.73 17.31
C ILE A 355 -20.28 -49.50 16.92
N HIS A 356 -20.68 -48.71 17.92
CA HIS A 356 -20.99 -47.30 17.75
C HIS A 356 -19.66 -46.54 17.64
N TYR A 357 -19.49 -45.72 16.60
CA TYR A 357 -18.44 -44.69 16.56
C TYR A 357 -18.78 -43.62 17.61
N ASP A 358 -18.50 -43.93 18.86
CA ASP A 358 -18.42 -42.95 19.94
C ASP A 358 -17.04 -42.30 19.82
N GLN A 359 -17.00 -41.03 19.42
CA GLN A 359 -15.78 -40.23 19.36
C GLN A 359 -15.26 -40.04 20.79
N GLN A 360 -14.50 -41.03 21.27
CA GLN A 360 -13.75 -40.94 22.50
C GLN A 360 -12.84 -39.71 22.43
N ARG A 361 -13.13 -38.80 23.35
CA ARG A 361 -12.32 -37.64 23.72
C ARG A 361 -10.95 -38.12 24.19
N THR A 362 -10.00 -38.21 23.28
CA THR A 362 -8.59 -38.10 23.64
C THR A 362 -8.18 -36.64 23.43
N ALA A 363 -7.65 -36.03 24.49
CA ALA A 363 -7.02 -34.72 24.39
C ALA A 363 -5.90 -34.81 23.34
N PRO A 364 -5.70 -33.80 22.49
CA PRO A 364 -4.48 -33.74 21.69
C PRO A 364 -3.29 -33.77 22.65
N THR A 365 -2.36 -34.68 22.39
CA THR A 365 -1.09 -34.74 23.13
C THR A 365 -0.40 -33.38 23.00
N SER A 366 0.25 -32.93 24.08
CA SER A 366 0.93 -31.63 24.21
C SER A 366 1.69 -31.13 22.96
N PRO A 367 2.35 -31.97 22.13
CA PRO A 367 3.01 -31.48 20.92
C PRO A 367 2.05 -30.87 19.89
N ALA A 368 0.81 -31.35 19.78
CA ALA A 368 -0.16 -30.80 18.84
C ALA A 368 -0.76 -29.46 19.34
N LEU A 369 -0.86 -29.27 20.66
CA LEU A 369 -1.29 -28.02 21.27
C LEU A 369 -0.20 -26.94 21.16
N ASP A 370 1.08 -27.32 21.34
CA ASP A 370 2.22 -26.42 21.10
C ASP A 370 2.38 -26.08 19.62
N VAL A 371 2.17 -27.04 18.70
CA VAL A 371 2.15 -26.77 17.25
C VAL A 371 0.96 -25.87 16.85
N LEU A 372 -0.19 -25.99 17.52
CA LEU A 372 -1.37 -25.12 17.30
C LEU A 372 -1.28 -23.74 17.97
N MET A 373 -0.43 -23.59 18.99
CA MET A 373 -0.11 -22.32 19.65
C MET A 373 1.10 -21.63 19.01
N THR A 374 1.93 -22.36 18.26
CA THR A 374 3.11 -21.84 17.53
C THR A 374 2.84 -21.61 16.05
N HIS A 375 1.87 -22.28 15.41
CA HIS A 375 1.37 -21.86 14.10
C HIS A 375 0.45 -20.66 14.26
N SER A 376 0.83 -19.53 13.68
CA SER A 376 -0.04 -18.37 13.65
C SER A 376 -1.31 -18.65 12.88
N LEU A 377 -2.41 -18.72 13.62
CA LEU A 377 -3.78 -18.53 13.11
C LEU A 377 -3.96 -17.20 12.33
N SER A 378 -2.94 -16.34 12.35
CA SER A 378 -2.91 -15.00 11.78
C SER A 378 -2.84 -14.98 10.26
N ASP A 379 -1.99 -15.80 9.62
CA ASP A 379 -1.93 -15.86 8.15
C ASP A 379 -3.19 -16.54 7.56
N HIS A 380 -3.90 -17.37 8.35
CA HIS A 380 -5.22 -17.89 7.99
C HIS A 380 -6.36 -16.88 8.14
N ALA A 381 -6.14 -15.80 8.90
CA ALA A 381 -7.17 -14.84 9.24
C ALA A 381 -7.16 -13.59 8.33
N ASP A 382 -6.07 -13.34 7.61
CA ASP A 382 -5.98 -12.43 6.45
C ASP A 382 -5.17 -13.05 5.29
N PRO A 383 -5.72 -14.08 4.61
CA PRO A 383 -5.03 -14.77 3.51
C PRO A 383 -4.78 -13.86 2.29
N SER A 384 -5.47 -12.72 2.24
CA SER A 384 -5.34 -11.71 1.19
C SER A 384 -4.34 -10.60 1.54
N SER A 385 -3.72 -10.67 2.72
CA SER A 385 -2.78 -9.68 3.26
C SER A 385 -3.30 -8.24 3.24
N SER A 386 -4.62 -8.07 3.23
CA SER A 386 -5.27 -6.79 3.03
C SER A 386 -4.86 -5.76 4.09
N LEU A 387 -4.65 -6.18 5.34
CA LEU A 387 -4.17 -5.31 6.41
C LEU A 387 -2.71 -4.86 6.20
N ALA A 388 -1.86 -5.77 5.70
CA ALA A 388 -0.47 -5.43 5.37
C ALA A 388 -0.42 -4.43 4.20
N PHE A 389 -1.28 -4.60 3.19
CA PHE A 389 -1.39 -3.65 2.09
C PHE A 389 -1.97 -2.30 2.53
N LEU A 390 -2.99 -2.27 3.39
CA LEU A 390 -3.47 -1.04 4.00
C LEU A 390 -2.34 -0.33 4.74
N THR A 391 -1.55 -1.05 5.52
CA THR A 391 -0.38 -0.48 6.24
C THR A 391 0.68 0.09 5.29
N CYS A 392 0.97 -0.60 4.19
CA CYS A 392 1.93 -0.11 3.20
C CYS A 392 1.41 1.11 2.45
N THR A 393 0.13 1.11 2.06
CA THR A 393 -0.45 2.08 1.14
C THR A 393 -1.04 3.32 1.81
N LEU A 394 -1.41 3.23 3.09
CA LEU A 394 -1.85 4.32 3.95
C LEU A 394 -0.69 4.89 4.79
N ASN A 395 0.50 4.97 4.19
CA ASN A 395 1.62 5.62 4.85
C ASN A 395 1.41 7.15 4.82
N SER A 396 1.20 7.71 6.01
CA SER A 396 0.95 9.13 6.27
C SER A 396 2.07 10.07 5.80
N THR A 397 3.29 9.58 5.56
CA THR A 397 4.46 10.48 5.45
C THR A 397 4.38 11.41 4.23
N ASN A 398 4.36 10.91 2.99
CA ASN A 398 4.33 11.81 1.81
C ASN A 398 2.92 12.35 1.51
N GLN A 399 1.89 11.54 1.77
CA GLN A 399 0.49 11.87 1.51
C GLN A 399 -0.01 13.06 2.35
N ILE A 400 0.62 13.33 3.50
CA ILE A 400 0.32 14.52 4.33
C ILE A 400 1.32 15.63 4.05
N LEU A 401 2.61 15.27 3.96
CA LEU A 401 3.69 16.25 3.92
C LEU A 401 3.56 17.21 2.75
N HIS A 402 3.41 16.70 1.53
CA HIS A 402 3.38 17.57 0.35
C HIS A 402 2.12 18.45 0.30
N PRO A 403 0.89 17.93 0.53
CA PRO A 403 -0.31 18.75 0.62
C PRO A 403 -0.22 19.88 1.65
N CYS A 404 0.27 19.60 2.85
CA CYS A 404 0.38 20.60 3.92
C CYS A 404 1.42 21.68 3.58
N ILE A 405 2.57 21.29 3.02
CA ILE A 405 3.59 22.24 2.56
C ILE A 405 3.02 23.12 1.45
N LEU A 406 2.33 22.55 0.46
CA LEU A 406 1.73 23.31 -0.64
C LEU A 406 0.73 24.35 -0.13
N VAL A 407 -0.19 23.95 0.76
CA VAL A 407 -1.18 24.84 1.37
C VAL A 407 -0.51 25.99 2.13
N ALA A 408 0.48 25.67 2.97
CA ALA A 408 1.17 26.69 3.75
C ALA A 408 2.00 27.63 2.84
N LEU A 409 2.70 27.07 1.85
CA LEU A 409 3.57 27.82 0.97
C LEU A 409 2.79 28.81 0.11
N PHE A 410 1.73 28.34 -0.56
CA PHE A 410 0.90 29.14 -1.46
C PHE A 410 -0.30 29.81 -0.75
N ARG A 411 -0.13 30.14 0.54
CA ARG A 411 -1.06 31.00 1.29
C ARG A 411 -0.52 32.43 1.34
N ASP A 412 -1.32 33.37 0.82
CA ASP A 412 -1.07 34.79 0.91
C ASP A 412 -1.77 35.36 2.15
N VAL A 413 -0.99 35.63 3.20
CA VAL A 413 -1.50 36.14 4.48
C VAL A 413 -2.09 37.55 4.33
N ASN A 414 -1.64 38.33 3.34
CA ASN A 414 -2.11 39.69 3.12
C ASN A 414 -3.37 39.72 2.24
N ASN A 415 -3.62 38.67 1.45
CA ASN A 415 -4.79 38.55 0.59
C ASN A 415 -5.19 37.07 0.44
N GLU A 416 -5.79 36.52 1.50
CA GLU A 416 -6.19 35.12 1.51
C GLU A 416 -7.17 34.81 0.38
N SER A 417 -8.12 35.71 0.10
CA SER A 417 -9.11 35.55 -0.96
C SER A 417 -8.50 35.27 -2.34
N ARG A 418 -7.33 35.85 -2.65
CA ARG A 418 -6.61 35.56 -3.89
C ARG A 418 -6.04 34.13 -3.87
N SER A 419 -5.27 33.81 -2.84
CA SER A 419 -4.60 32.50 -2.74
C SER A 419 -5.58 31.32 -2.50
N ASP A 420 -6.78 31.60 -2.01
CA ASP A 420 -7.84 30.61 -1.81
C ASP A 420 -8.49 30.11 -3.11
N ILE A 421 -8.39 30.91 -4.18
CA ILE A 421 -8.96 30.57 -5.50
C ILE A 421 -8.05 29.57 -6.21
N ASP A 422 -6.79 29.92 -6.46
CA ASP A 422 -5.88 29.11 -7.27
C ASP A 422 -4.43 29.02 -6.71
N GLY A 423 -4.22 29.49 -5.49
CA GLY A 423 -2.90 29.48 -4.85
C GLY A 423 -1.96 30.58 -5.36
N THR A 424 -2.47 31.57 -6.09
CA THR A 424 -1.65 32.70 -6.55
C THR A 424 -1.13 33.53 -5.38
N ILE A 425 0.19 33.72 -5.32
CA ILE A 425 0.88 34.54 -4.34
C ILE A 425 1.85 35.52 -5.04
N PRO A 426 2.12 36.69 -4.43
CA PRO A 426 3.16 37.60 -4.91
C PRO A 426 4.54 37.08 -4.51
N TRP A 427 5.51 37.15 -5.42
CA TRP A 427 6.91 36.85 -5.15
C TRP A 427 7.82 37.90 -5.76
N ASN A 428 8.72 38.45 -4.96
CA ASN A 428 9.70 39.43 -5.42
C ASN A 428 11.09 38.77 -5.52
N PRO A 429 11.59 38.47 -6.74
CA PRO A 429 12.88 37.83 -6.97
C PRO A 429 14.08 38.65 -6.50
N VAL A 430 13.93 39.98 -6.40
CA VAL A 430 15.00 40.89 -5.96
C VAL A 430 15.17 40.81 -4.45
N ASN A 431 14.06 40.70 -3.72
CA ASN A 431 14.04 40.77 -2.26
C ASN A 431 14.06 39.39 -1.58
N THR A 432 13.62 38.33 -2.26
CA THR A 432 13.48 37.00 -1.66
C THR A 432 13.91 35.89 -2.62
N PRO A 433 14.66 34.86 -2.14
CA PRO A 433 15.01 33.71 -2.95
C PRO A 433 13.75 32.98 -3.42
N PHE A 434 13.86 32.25 -4.54
CA PHE A 434 12.74 31.46 -5.05
C PHE A 434 12.28 30.44 -4.01
N PRO A 435 10.96 30.29 -3.78
CA PRO A 435 10.48 29.42 -2.72
C PRO A 435 10.93 27.97 -2.92
N ARG A 436 11.66 27.42 -1.95
CA ARG A 436 12.13 26.03 -1.96
C ARG A 436 11.12 25.14 -1.25
N PHE A 437 10.78 23.99 -1.81
CA PHE A 437 9.69 23.16 -1.29
C PHE A 437 9.93 22.64 0.14
N TYR A 438 11.19 22.43 0.51
CA TYR A 438 11.56 21.93 1.84
C TYR A 438 12.58 22.83 2.56
N ALA A 439 12.75 24.09 2.16
CA ALA A 439 13.76 24.98 2.75
C ALA A 439 13.33 26.45 2.69
N ASP A 440 14.14 27.36 3.26
CA ASP A 440 13.90 28.81 3.28
C ASP A 440 12.56 29.24 3.90
N GLY A 441 12.19 28.63 5.03
CA GLY A 441 10.94 29.01 5.71
C GLY A 441 9.67 28.61 4.94
N ALA A 442 9.77 27.83 3.85
CA ALA A 442 8.63 27.24 3.16
C ALA A 442 7.88 26.21 4.02
N ALA A 443 8.58 25.58 4.97
CA ALA A 443 7.93 25.00 6.13
C ALA A 443 7.57 26.11 7.11
N LYS A 444 6.61 26.97 6.71
CA LYS A 444 5.99 27.91 7.64
C LYS A 444 5.60 27.13 8.91
N PRO A 445 5.60 27.74 10.11
CA PRO A 445 5.11 27.08 11.31
C PRO A 445 3.76 26.35 11.09
N GLU A 446 2.92 26.95 10.26
CA GLU A 446 1.67 26.38 9.75
C GLU A 446 1.82 24.99 9.11
N ALA A 447 2.83 24.73 8.27
CA ALA A 447 3.00 23.42 7.64
C ALA A 447 3.22 22.33 8.69
N GLY A 448 4.10 22.56 9.67
CA GLY A 448 4.36 21.63 10.76
C GLY A 448 3.15 21.46 11.69
N GLU A 449 2.38 22.52 11.90
CA GLU A 449 1.11 22.49 12.62
C GLU A 449 0.05 21.63 11.90
N LEU A 450 -0.18 21.87 10.60
CA LEU A 450 -1.10 21.09 9.78
C LEU A 450 -0.70 19.61 9.75
N ILE A 451 0.58 19.30 9.53
CA ILE A 451 1.08 17.92 9.53
C ILE A 451 0.83 17.24 10.88
N THR A 452 1.11 17.94 11.98
CA THR A 452 0.95 17.38 13.33
C THR A 452 -0.52 17.10 13.63
N LYS A 453 -1.41 18.04 13.28
CA LYS A 453 -2.85 17.89 13.47
C LYS A 453 -3.46 16.81 12.59
N ILE A 454 -3.11 16.76 11.31
CA ILE A 454 -3.66 15.77 10.38
C ILE A 454 -3.13 14.37 10.74
N ALA A 455 -1.82 14.21 10.89
CA ALA A 455 -1.24 12.89 11.19
C ALA A 455 -1.65 12.41 12.59
N GLY A 456 -1.48 13.27 13.60
CA GLY A 456 -1.62 12.92 15.00
C GLY A 456 -3.03 13.10 15.57
N ALA A 457 -3.91 13.90 14.96
CA ALA A 457 -5.27 14.17 15.46
C ALA A 457 -6.40 13.71 14.52
N GLU A 458 -6.13 13.25 13.28
CA GLU A 458 -7.19 12.80 12.36
C GLU A 458 -6.90 11.42 11.74
N MET A 459 -5.74 11.23 11.12
CA MET A 459 -5.49 10.04 10.32
C MET A 459 -5.18 8.78 11.13
N TYR A 460 -4.39 8.87 12.20
CA TYR A 460 -4.02 7.69 12.98
C TYR A 460 -5.21 6.99 13.66
N PHE A 461 -6.26 7.72 14.03
CA PHE A 461 -7.48 7.15 14.60
C PHE A 461 -8.31 6.41 13.54
N VAL A 462 -8.40 6.96 12.33
CA VAL A 462 -9.05 6.29 11.20
C VAL A 462 -8.34 4.98 10.89
N ILE A 463 -7.01 5.00 10.83
CA ILE A 463 -6.20 3.80 10.59
C ILE A 463 -6.42 2.77 11.71
N ASP A 464 -6.29 3.16 12.98
CA ASP A 464 -6.48 2.26 14.12
C ASP A 464 -7.90 1.67 14.16
N ALA A 465 -8.94 2.47 13.89
CA ALA A 465 -10.32 2.02 13.84
C ALA A 465 -10.56 1.04 12.69
N VAL A 466 -10.12 1.37 11.47
CA VAL A 466 -10.23 0.49 10.30
C VAL A 466 -9.51 -0.83 10.56
N GLU A 467 -8.27 -0.77 11.04
CA GLU A 467 -7.50 -1.97 11.31
C GLU A 467 -8.14 -2.84 12.38
N ARG A 468 -8.62 -2.30 13.50
CA ARG A 468 -9.28 -3.11 14.54
C ARG A 468 -10.61 -3.70 14.08
N LEU A 469 -11.33 -3.02 13.19
CA LEU A 469 -12.59 -3.51 12.60
C LEU A 469 -12.38 -4.60 11.56
N LEU A 470 -11.23 -4.59 10.89
CA LEU A 470 -10.86 -5.55 9.85
C LEU A 470 -9.99 -6.68 10.39
N SER A 471 -9.25 -6.45 11.48
CA SER A 471 -8.42 -7.43 12.15
C SER A 471 -9.26 -8.57 12.72
N PRO A 472 -8.77 -9.81 12.61
CA PRO A 472 -9.39 -10.92 13.30
C PRO A 472 -9.38 -10.68 14.81
N ARG A 473 -10.39 -11.20 15.52
CA ARG A 473 -10.53 -10.98 16.97
C ARG A 473 -9.31 -11.52 17.72
N GLY A 474 -8.69 -10.67 18.56
CA GLY A 474 -7.55 -11.04 19.39
C GLY A 474 -6.19 -10.67 18.81
N TYR A 475 -6.13 -10.09 17.60
CA TYR A 475 -4.89 -9.61 16.99
C TYR A 475 -4.66 -8.13 17.27
N GLU A 476 -3.40 -7.78 17.54
CA GLU A 476 -3.02 -6.38 17.62
C GLU A 476 -2.99 -5.74 16.22
N PRO A 477 -3.50 -4.51 16.07
CA PRO A 477 -3.42 -3.78 14.81
C PRO A 477 -1.96 -3.50 14.43
N ILE A 478 -1.68 -3.55 13.12
CA ILE A 478 -0.38 -3.21 12.50
C ILE A 478 -0.12 -1.69 12.60
N SER A 479 -1.11 -0.91 13.04
CA SER A 479 -1.10 0.52 13.32
C SER A 479 0.00 0.93 14.31
N SER A 480 0.43 0.01 15.18
CA SER A 480 1.62 0.18 16.03
C SER A 480 2.91 0.43 15.23
N LEU A 481 2.96 0.02 13.95
CA LEU A 481 4.06 0.23 13.00
C LEU A 481 3.84 1.43 12.06
N HIS A 482 2.76 2.20 12.24
CA HIS A 482 2.53 3.44 11.49
C HIS A 482 3.34 4.60 12.08
N GLY A 483 3.84 5.46 11.19
CA GLY A 483 4.76 6.56 11.52
C GLY A 483 5.95 6.56 10.57
N GLY A 484 6.41 7.76 10.19
CA GLY A 484 7.52 7.99 9.26
C GLY A 484 8.88 7.47 9.75
N GLU A 485 9.96 8.19 9.47
CA GLU A 485 11.32 7.74 9.81
C GLU A 485 11.45 7.22 11.27
N PRO A 486 12.32 6.22 11.51
CA PRO A 486 12.42 5.54 12.81
C PRO A 486 12.53 6.46 14.02
N LEU A 487 13.17 7.63 13.86
CA LEU A 487 13.34 8.60 14.94
C LEU A 487 12.03 9.33 15.26
N GLY A 488 11.30 9.81 14.26
CA GLY A 488 10.01 10.49 14.47
C GLY A 488 8.99 9.55 15.13
N ARG A 489 8.95 8.28 14.69
CA ARG A 489 8.11 7.25 15.33
C ARG A 489 8.52 7.00 16.78
N LYS A 490 9.83 6.85 17.07
CA LYS A 490 10.33 6.70 18.43
C LYS A 490 9.96 7.88 19.33
N VAL A 491 10.06 9.11 18.82
CA VAL A 491 9.68 10.31 19.57
C VAL A 491 8.17 10.35 19.83
N MET A 492 7.35 10.05 18.83
CA MET A 492 5.89 9.97 19.00
C MET A 492 5.51 8.93 20.04
N ASN A 493 6.06 7.72 19.95
CA ASN A 493 5.81 6.65 20.91
C ASN A 493 6.33 6.99 22.32
N TYR A 494 7.52 7.59 22.43
CA TYR A 494 8.08 8.01 23.72
C TYR A 494 7.22 9.06 24.43
N LEU A 495 6.53 9.91 23.67
CA LEU A 495 5.62 10.92 24.22
C LEU A 495 4.20 10.39 24.48
N GLY A 496 3.97 9.09 24.29
CA GLY A 496 2.64 8.47 24.43
C GLY A 496 1.68 8.90 23.33
N ASN A 497 2.19 9.14 22.12
CA ASN A 497 1.43 9.52 20.92
C ASN A 497 1.53 8.45 19.84
N SER A 498 1.63 7.18 20.21
CA SER A 498 1.49 6.10 19.23
C SER A 498 0.07 6.12 18.61
N PRO A 499 -0.11 5.60 17.37
CA PRO A 499 -1.44 5.52 16.75
C PRO A 499 -2.48 4.83 17.64
N ARG A 500 -2.06 3.80 18.37
CA ARG A 500 -2.90 3.09 19.36
C ARG A 500 -3.35 3.98 20.51
N GLU A 501 -2.41 4.67 21.17
CA GLU A 501 -2.72 5.54 22.32
C GLU A 501 -3.58 6.74 21.90
N LEU A 502 -3.35 7.28 20.70
CA LEU A 502 -4.19 8.29 20.11
C LEU A 502 -5.60 7.74 19.85
N GLY A 503 -5.70 6.58 19.16
CA GLY A 503 -6.96 5.86 18.93
C GLY A 503 -7.78 5.68 20.21
N GLU A 504 -7.16 5.15 21.26
CA GLU A 504 -7.78 4.91 22.57
C GLU A 504 -8.23 6.21 23.24
N ARG A 505 -7.41 7.27 23.22
CA ARG A 505 -7.78 8.58 23.80
C ARG A 505 -8.92 9.28 23.08
N SER A 506 -9.02 9.10 21.76
CA SER A 506 -10.12 9.71 20.99
C SER A 506 -11.48 9.09 21.30
N GLY A 507 -11.52 7.83 21.76
CA GLY A 507 -12.74 7.03 21.88
C GLY A 507 -13.37 6.62 20.55
N ILE A 508 -12.89 7.13 19.40
CA ILE A 508 -13.46 6.88 18.07
C ILE A 508 -13.43 5.40 17.74
N THR A 509 -12.28 4.76 17.96
CA THR A 509 -12.12 3.32 17.74
C THR A 509 -13.17 2.51 18.51
N MET A 510 -13.37 2.81 19.79
CA MET A 510 -14.34 2.10 20.63
C MET A 510 -15.78 2.33 20.19
N GLU A 511 -16.11 3.55 19.78
CA GLU A 511 -17.42 3.89 19.24
C GLU A 511 -17.70 3.16 17.92
N CYS A 512 -16.72 3.13 17.00
CA CYS A 512 -16.81 2.37 15.75
C CYS A 512 -17.03 0.86 16.01
N LEU A 513 -16.28 0.28 16.95
CA LEU A 513 -16.44 -1.12 17.36
C LEU A 513 -17.82 -1.38 17.99
N ARG A 514 -18.32 -0.45 18.81
CA ARG A 514 -19.65 -0.53 19.42
C ARG A 514 -20.74 -0.51 18.36
N ARG A 515 -20.70 0.43 17.41
CA ARG A 515 -21.66 0.53 16.29
C ARG A 515 -21.70 -0.74 15.44
N GLU A 516 -20.53 -1.28 15.11
CA GLU A 516 -20.42 -2.53 14.34
C GLU A 516 -21.00 -3.73 15.12
N TRP A 517 -20.73 -3.81 16.43
CA TRP A 517 -21.30 -4.84 17.29
C TRP A 517 -22.84 -4.73 17.34
N GLU A 518 -23.38 -3.53 17.53
CA GLU A 518 -24.83 -3.29 17.54
C GLU A 518 -25.47 -3.67 16.20
N SER A 519 -24.89 -3.23 15.09
CA SER A 519 -25.36 -3.57 13.74
C SER A 519 -25.39 -5.09 13.50
N THR A 520 -24.36 -5.79 13.97
CA THR A 520 -24.21 -7.24 13.74
C THR A 520 -25.13 -8.09 14.63
N PHE A 521 -25.34 -7.68 15.89
CA PHE A 521 -26.00 -8.53 16.89
C PHE A 521 -27.41 -8.08 17.28
N LYS A 522 -27.78 -6.80 17.14
CA LYS A 522 -29.11 -6.30 17.53
C LYS A 522 -30.17 -6.41 16.42
N SER A 523 -29.79 -6.62 15.15
CA SER A 523 -30.75 -6.61 14.03
C SER A 523 -31.55 -7.90 13.83
N LYS A 524 -31.30 -8.97 14.62
CA LYS A 524 -31.99 -10.26 14.46
C LYS A 524 -33.19 -10.50 15.38
N ASP A 525 -33.36 -9.73 16.45
CA ASP A 525 -34.44 -9.96 17.43
C ASP A 525 -35.68 -9.07 17.25
N VAL A 526 -35.70 -8.17 16.26
CA VAL A 526 -36.88 -7.35 15.96
C VAL A 526 -37.55 -7.89 14.71
N SER A 527 -38.19 -9.05 14.86
CA SER A 527 -39.26 -9.46 13.95
C SER A 527 -40.56 -8.80 14.38
N GLU A 528 -41.18 -8.10 13.43
CA GLU A 528 -42.56 -7.61 13.41
C GLU A 528 -42.94 -6.45 14.35
N GLY A 529 -43.05 -5.25 13.75
CA GLY A 529 -44.14 -4.33 14.12
C GLY A 529 -43.79 -2.85 14.30
N THR A 530 -42.54 -2.47 14.53
CA THR A 530 -42.19 -1.05 14.67
C THR A 530 -40.95 -0.72 13.86
N VAL A 531 -41.13 0.05 12.78
CA VAL A 531 -40.04 0.73 12.08
C VAL A 531 -39.42 1.71 13.07
N MET A 532 -38.45 1.23 13.85
CA MET A 532 -37.53 2.10 14.59
C MET A 532 -36.74 2.85 13.53
N ASN A 533 -37.23 4.03 13.16
CA ASN A 533 -36.37 5.09 12.65
C ASN A 533 -35.19 5.15 13.62
N HIS A 534 -33.99 4.81 13.16
CA HIS A 534 -32.73 5.22 13.77
C HIS A 534 -32.60 6.76 13.62
N LYS A 535 -33.62 7.49 14.09
CA LYS A 535 -33.49 8.88 14.49
C LYS A 535 -32.52 8.82 15.65
N LEU A 536 -31.37 9.45 15.44
CA LEU A 536 -30.31 9.66 16.40
C LEU A 536 -30.79 9.46 17.85
N ILE A 537 -30.13 8.57 18.59
CA ILE A 537 -29.94 8.78 20.03
C ILE A 537 -28.96 9.97 20.17
N ARG A 538 -29.37 11.14 19.68
CA ARG A 538 -29.05 12.46 20.20
C ARG A 538 -30.41 12.95 20.63
N GLY A 539 -30.82 12.54 21.84
CA GLY A 539 -31.85 13.29 22.51
C GLY A 539 -31.32 14.70 22.72
N ASP A 540 -32.13 15.70 22.44
CA ASP A 540 -31.85 17.13 22.64
C ASP A 540 -31.53 17.51 24.11
N ASN A 541 -31.32 16.53 24.99
CA ASN A 541 -31.04 16.68 26.42
C ASN A 541 -29.82 15.88 26.92
N VAL A 542 -29.03 15.24 26.04
CA VAL A 542 -27.71 14.71 26.45
C VAL A 542 -26.75 15.89 26.45
N LYS A 543 -26.27 16.29 27.63
CA LYS A 543 -25.22 17.30 27.81
C LYS A 543 -24.11 17.06 26.77
N GLU A 544 -23.72 18.09 26.03
CA GLU A 544 -22.69 18.07 24.97
C GLU A 544 -21.30 17.53 25.41
N GLU A 545 -21.12 17.16 26.68
CA GLU A 545 -19.84 16.73 27.24
C GLU A 545 -19.43 15.28 26.88
N GLU A 546 -20.32 14.46 26.31
CA GLU A 546 -20.04 13.04 26.00
C GLU A 546 -19.94 12.69 24.50
N THR A 547 -19.93 13.65 23.57
CA THR A 547 -19.66 13.30 22.17
C THR A 547 -18.20 12.88 21.99
N VAL A 548 -18.02 11.65 21.51
CA VAL A 548 -16.76 11.10 20.99
C VAL A 548 -16.40 11.90 19.74
N SER A 549 -15.55 12.91 19.89
CA SER A 549 -15.09 13.79 18.81
C SER A 549 -13.63 14.14 18.99
N ASN A 550 -13.02 14.71 17.94
CA ASN A 550 -11.64 15.18 17.94
C ASN A 550 -11.42 16.35 18.93
N ARG A 551 -11.23 16.03 20.22
CA ARG A 551 -11.03 17.01 21.30
C ARG A 551 -9.66 17.69 21.17
N GLN A 552 -9.62 19.00 21.42
CA GLN A 552 -8.34 19.70 21.58
C GLN A 552 -7.52 19.06 22.72
N GLY A 553 -6.21 18.90 22.51
CA GLY A 553 -5.31 18.32 23.51
C GLY A 553 -5.13 16.80 23.45
N LEU A 554 -5.63 16.13 22.41
CA LEU A 554 -5.41 14.68 22.18
C LEU A 554 -3.93 14.32 22.01
N ILE A 555 -3.14 15.20 21.40
CA ILE A 555 -1.70 14.98 21.19
C ILE A 555 -0.93 15.56 22.38
N HIS A 556 -0.19 14.70 23.10
CA HIS A 556 0.71 15.18 24.13
C HIS A 556 1.82 16.04 23.53
N ARG A 557 2.00 17.24 24.07
CA ARG A 557 3.01 18.22 23.62
C ARG A 557 2.88 18.59 22.14
N GLU A 558 1.65 18.72 21.64
CA GLU A 558 1.34 19.10 20.26
C GLU A 558 2.17 20.28 19.74
N GLN A 559 2.23 21.38 20.50
CA GLN A 559 2.98 22.58 20.12
C GLN A 559 4.48 22.31 19.96
N LEU A 560 5.05 21.46 20.82
CA LEU A 560 6.46 21.07 20.72
C LEU A 560 6.69 20.21 19.48
N LEU A 561 5.81 19.24 19.23
CA LEU A 561 5.89 18.36 18.05
C LEU A 561 5.76 19.15 16.74
N SER A 562 4.81 20.10 16.67
CA SER A 562 4.65 21.01 15.54
C SER A 562 5.92 21.84 15.30
N LYS A 563 6.49 22.44 16.36
CA LYS A 563 7.76 23.18 16.27
C LYS A 563 8.91 22.31 15.79
N LEU A 564 9.04 21.09 16.31
CA LEU A 564 10.06 20.13 15.88
C LEU A 564 9.87 19.71 14.43
N MET A 565 8.63 19.52 13.98
CA MET A 565 8.32 19.19 12.59
C MET A 565 8.69 20.35 11.66
N SER A 566 8.27 21.58 11.97
CA SER A 566 8.65 22.78 11.20
C SER A 566 10.17 22.98 11.16
N TYR A 567 10.86 22.75 12.28
CA TYR A 567 12.31 22.81 12.35
C TYR A 567 12.96 21.73 11.47
N GLY A 568 12.53 20.48 11.59
CA GLY A 568 13.03 19.36 10.81
C GLY A 568 12.84 19.56 9.31
N LEU A 569 11.71 20.12 8.89
CA LEU A 569 11.46 20.46 7.50
C LEU A 569 12.38 21.57 7.01
N SER A 570 12.49 22.68 7.75
CA SER A 570 13.30 23.83 7.34
C SER A 570 14.81 23.59 7.32
N HIS A 571 15.30 22.57 8.05
CA HIS A 571 16.73 22.27 8.18
C HIS A 571 17.16 20.97 7.51
N ASN A 572 16.28 20.32 6.73
CA ASN A 572 16.62 19.07 6.06
C ASN A 572 17.54 19.32 4.86
N GLY A 573 18.86 19.25 5.08
CA GLY A 573 19.89 19.42 4.06
C GLY A 573 19.70 18.58 2.79
N ARG A 574 19.10 17.38 2.90
CA ARG A 574 18.80 16.51 1.74
C ARG A 574 17.77 17.12 0.78
N LEU A 575 16.90 17.97 1.31
CA LEU A 575 15.75 18.53 0.63
C LEU A 575 15.89 20.02 0.29
N ASN A 576 16.94 20.66 0.80
CA ASN A 576 17.26 22.08 0.58
C ASN A 576 17.45 22.48 -0.89
N ALA A 577 17.63 21.56 -1.83
CA ALA A 577 17.79 21.90 -3.26
C ALA A 577 16.49 21.77 -4.07
N VAL A 578 15.35 21.41 -3.45
CA VAL A 578 14.09 21.21 -4.18
C VAL A 578 13.37 22.55 -4.31
N LEU A 579 13.22 23.02 -5.54
CA LEU A 579 12.38 24.17 -5.85
C LEU A 579 10.90 23.80 -5.75
N SER A 580 10.07 24.76 -5.38
CA SER A 580 8.63 24.56 -5.34
C SER A 580 8.06 24.43 -6.75
N PRO A 581 7.09 23.53 -6.98
CA PRO A 581 6.45 23.36 -8.27
C PRO A 581 5.47 24.51 -8.51
N CYS A 582 5.90 25.55 -9.23
CA CYS A 582 5.02 26.65 -9.60
C CYS A 582 5.27 27.17 -11.01
N ILE A 583 4.29 27.92 -11.48
CA ILE A 583 4.28 28.63 -12.76
C ILE A 583 4.13 30.14 -12.48
N ILE A 584 4.71 30.94 -13.36
CA ILE A 584 4.53 32.40 -13.36
C ILE A 584 3.18 32.70 -14.00
N VAL A 585 2.37 33.53 -13.35
CA VAL A 585 1.02 33.92 -13.81
C VAL A 585 1.09 35.14 -14.73
N ASP A 586 1.88 36.13 -14.32
CA ASP A 586 2.12 37.36 -15.07
C ASP A 586 3.62 37.55 -15.31
N ASP A 587 4.02 37.58 -16.57
CA ASP A 587 5.42 37.77 -16.96
C ASP A 587 5.87 39.24 -16.83
N LYS A 588 4.94 40.16 -16.61
CA LYS A 588 5.25 41.58 -16.37
C LYS A 588 5.39 41.83 -14.87
N PRO A 589 6.60 42.09 -14.37
CA PRO A 589 6.76 42.50 -12.99
C PRO A 589 6.04 43.82 -12.75
N SER A 590 5.48 44.00 -11.55
CA SER A 590 5.07 45.31 -11.07
C SER A 590 6.28 46.24 -10.93
N ASP A 591 6.02 47.53 -10.74
CA ASP A 591 7.07 48.57 -10.69
C ASP A 591 8.15 48.31 -9.61
N ASP A 592 7.83 47.52 -8.59
CA ASP A 592 8.72 47.08 -7.51
C ASP A 592 9.47 45.76 -7.81
N GLY A 593 9.30 45.20 -9.00
CA GLY A 593 9.89 43.92 -9.42
C GLY A 593 9.11 42.68 -8.99
N THR A 594 7.95 42.83 -8.32
CA THR A 594 7.13 41.69 -7.86
C THR A 594 6.42 41.01 -9.04
N ILE A 595 6.44 39.68 -9.07
CA ILE A 595 5.68 38.86 -10.02
C ILE A 595 4.67 38.00 -9.29
N LEU A 596 3.66 37.50 -10.02
CA LEU A 596 2.70 36.55 -9.48
C LEU A 596 3.10 35.12 -9.85
N ILE A 597 3.10 34.23 -8.87
CA ILE A 597 3.35 32.80 -9.05
C ILE A 597 2.19 31.99 -8.47
N LYS A 598 1.91 30.83 -9.06
CA LYS A 598 0.90 29.88 -8.56
C LYS A 598 1.37 28.43 -8.68
N PRO A 599 0.85 27.49 -7.88
CA PRO A 599 1.31 26.11 -7.91
C PRO A 599 1.08 25.43 -9.27
N ASP A 600 1.99 24.55 -9.70
CA ASP A 600 1.77 23.68 -10.86
C ASP A 600 0.98 22.43 -10.42
N VAL A 601 -0.33 22.51 -10.61
CA VAL A 601 -1.29 21.46 -10.23
C VAL A 601 -1.18 20.18 -11.05
N ARG A 602 -0.38 20.16 -12.13
CA ARG A 602 -0.12 18.96 -12.95
C ARG A 602 0.93 18.04 -12.33
N THR A 603 1.57 18.47 -11.26
CA THR A 603 2.60 17.68 -10.58
C THR A 603 1.98 16.57 -9.73
N ARG A 604 2.76 15.50 -9.50
CA ARG A 604 2.33 14.36 -8.68
C ARG A 604 1.98 14.71 -7.22
N PHE A 605 2.44 15.87 -6.72
CA PHE A 605 2.11 16.32 -5.38
C PHE A 605 0.61 16.58 -5.20
N PHE A 606 -0.08 16.88 -6.29
CA PHE A 606 -1.52 17.04 -6.31
C PHE A 606 -2.20 15.69 -6.56
N THR A 607 -1.89 15.04 -7.68
CA THR A 607 -2.59 13.82 -8.10
C THR A 607 -2.30 12.62 -7.20
N ASP A 608 -1.05 12.34 -6.85
CA ASP A 608 -0.73 11.14 -6.04
C ASP A 608 -1.03 11.36 -4.54
N ASP A 609 -0.75 12.54 -3.98
CA ASP A 609 -0.88 12.76 -2.53
C ASP A 609 -2.27 13.27 -2.09
N THR A 610 -2.99 14.01 -2.95
CA THR A 610 -4.36 14.48 -2.62
C THR A 610 -5.40 13.43 -3.04
N GLN A 611 -5.51 13.17 -4.34
CA GLN A 611 -6.51 12.27 -4.93
C GLN A 611 -6.27 10.80 -4.59
N HIS A 612 -5.00 10.37 -4.53
CA HIS A 612 -4.62 8.99 -4.16
C HIS A 612 -3.98 8.88 -2.76
N GLY A 613 -4.11 9.92 -1.93
CA GLY A 613 -3.65 9.93 -0.54
C GLY A 613 -4.75 10.42 0.40
N LEU A 614 -4.86 11.73 0.62
CA LEU A 614 -5.81 12.32 1.58
C LEU A 614 -7.29 11.92 1.33
N CYS A 615 -7.72 11.82 0.06
CA CYS A 615 -9.08 11.40 -0.27
C CYS A 615 -9.41 9.97 0.21
N ILE A 616 -8.40 9.09 0.33
CA ILE A 616 -8.62 7.74 0.86
C ILE A 616 -8.97 7.81 2.34
N TYR A 617 -8.26 8.62 3.14
CA TYR A 617 -8.54 8.73 4.57
C TYR A 617 -9.90 9.35 4.82
N LEU A 618 -10.29 10.37 4.05
CA LEU A 618 -11.63 10.94 4.11
C LEU A 618 -12.69 9.91 3.73
N GLY A 619 -12.44 9.12 2.68
CA GLY A 619 -13.31 8.03 2.29
C GLY A 619 -13.49 6.99 3.40
N LEU A 620 -12.39 6.54 4.01
CA LEU A 620 -12.41 5.59 5.14
C LEU A 620 -13.12 6.17 6.37
N ALA A 621 -12.85 7.44 6.71
CA ALA A 621 -13.53 8.14 7.80
C ALA A 621 -15.05 8.23 7.57
N GLU A 622 -15.49 8.49 6.34
CA GLU A 622 -16.91 8.49 5.99
C GLU A 622 -17.53 7.09 6.14
N LEU A 623 -16.81 6.03 5.75
CA LEU A 623 -17.27 4.64 5.93
C LEU A 623 -17.40 4.22 7.40
N LEU A 624 -16.57 4.80 8.28
CA LEU A 624 -16.67 4.63 9.73
C LEU A 624 -17.85 5.43 10.35
N GLY A 625 -18.50 6.29 9.56
CA GLY A 625 -19.58 7.16 10.02
C GLY A 625 -19.09 8.29 10.91
N LEU A 626 -17.87 8.80 10.66
CA LEU A 626 -17.35 10.01 11.30
C LEU A 626 -17.99 11.25 10.70
N ASP A 627 -18.11 12.30 11.51
CA ASP A 627 -18.58 13.60 11.05
C ASP A 627 -17.39 14.38 10.51
N LEU A 628 -17.15 14.33 9.20
CA LEU A 628 -15.88 14.80 8.64
C LEU A 628 -15.61 16.28 8.93
N GLU A 629 -16.65 17.12 9.06
CA GLU A 629 -16.50 18.56 9.40
C GLU A 629 -15.95 18.77 10.82
N ILE A 630 -16.17 17.81 11.72
CA ILE A 630 -15.74 17.86 13.12
C ILE A 630 -14.46 17.04 13.30
N ASP A 631 -14.50 15.78 12.84
CA ASP A 631 -13.49 14.77 13.14
C ASP A 631 -12.29 14.83 12.18
N MET A 632 -12.48 15.31 10.94
CA MET A 632 -11.47 15.37 9.88
C MET A 632 -11.28 16.79 9.32
N LYS A 633 -11.52 17.81 10.14
CA LYS A 633 -11.59 19.23 9.73
C LYS A 633 -10.34 19.74 9.02
N TRP A 634 -9.15 19.36 9.49
CA TRP A 634 -7.88 19.84 8.94
C TRP A 634 -7.57 19.17 7.62
N THR A 635 -7.84 17.86 7.52
CA THR A 635 -7.73 17.11 6.27
C THR A 635 -8.72 17.68 5.24
N LEU A 636 -9.97 17.95 5.63
CA LEU A 636 -10.96 18.60 4.76
C LEU A 636 -10.51 19.99 4.32
N TYR A 637 -9.97 20.81 5.23
CA TYR A 637 -9.44 22.14 4.91
C TYR A 637 -8.37 22.05 3.82
N VAL A 638 -7.40 21.15 3.97
CA VAL A 638 -6.32 20.96 2.99
C VAL A 638 -6.89 20.46 1.65
N VAL A 639 -7.72 19.41 1.65
CA VAL A 639 -8.28 18.85 0.41
C VAL A 639 -9.16 19.86 -0.32
N ARG A 640 -10.03 20.60 0.39
CA ARG A 640 -10.91 21.62 -0.21
C ARG A 640 -10.13 22.76 -0.86
N ARG A 641 -8.97 23.12 -0.30
CA ARG A 641 -8.11 24.14 -0.89
C ARG A 641 -7.39 23.61 -2.13
N LEU A 642 -6.79 22.42 -2.04
CA LEU A 642 -6.07 21.82 -3.16
C LEU A 642 -6.99 21.46 -4.33
N GLN A 643 -8.19 20.94 -4.07
CA GLN A 643 -9.14 20.61 -5.13
C GLN A 643 -9.61 21.87 -5.88
N ARG A 644 -9.76 23.02 -5.19
CA ARG A 644 -10.08 24.30 -5.82
C ARG A 644 -8.99 24.70 -6.81
N TRP A 645 -7.73 24.61 -6.40
CA TRP A 645 -6.58 24.89 -7.27
C TRP A 645 -6.52 23.94 -8.48
N MET A 646 -6.95 22.69 -8.29
CA MET A 646 -7.03 21.67 -9.36
C MET A 646 -8.28 21.80 -10.23
N GLU A 647 -9.23 22.69 -9.91
CA GLU A 647 -10.55 22.79 -10.55
C GLU A 647 -11.38 21.47 -10.46
N LYS A 648 -11.21 20.75 -9.35
CA LYS A 648 -11.84 19.45 -9.06
C LYS A 648 -12.70 19.51 -7.79
N GLU A 649 -13.59 18.55 -7.65
CA GLU A 649 -14.43 18.36 -6.47
C GLU A 649 -14.34 16.91 -5.98
N PHE A 650 -13.33 16.63 -5.14
CA PHE A 650 -13.16 15.31 -4.51
C PHE A 650 -13.95 15.18 -3.21
N VAL A 651 -14.20 16.32 -2.55
CA VAL A 651 -15.15 16.45 -1.45
C VAL A 651 -16.08 17.62 -1.68
N LEU A 652 -17.30 17.53 -1.13
CA LEU A 652 -18.26 18.61 -1.20
C LEU A 652 -17.70 19.90 -0.57
N PRO A 653 -18.03 21.07 -1.14
CA PRO A 653 -17.69 22.35 -0.52
C PRO A 653 -18.33 22.45 0.87
N MET A 654 -17.83 23.39 1.67
CA MET A 654 -18.44 23.68 2.97
C MET A 654 -19.90 24.02 2.73
N SER A 655 -20.81 23.28 3.36
CA SER A 655 -22.24 23.53 3.18
C SER A 655 -22.53 24.92 3.74
N GLY A 656 -23.05 25.83 2.91
CA GLY A 656 -23.87 26.93 3.46
C GLY A 656 -25.07 26.29 4.16
N ASP A 657 -25.77 27.04 5.01
CA ASP A 657 -27.01 26.64 5.70
C ASP A 657 -28.18 26.35 4.72
N ASP A 658 -27.96 25.50 3.74
CA ASP A 658 -28.99 24.98 2.85
C ASP A 658 -29.79 23.97 3.68
N GLY A 659 -30.87 24.45 4.30
CA GLY A 659 -31.82 23.74 5.17
C GLY A 659 -32.57 22.57 4.53
N GLY A 660 -31.90 21.77 3.71
CA GLY A 660 -32.39 20.52 3.14
C GLY A 660 -32.10 19.33 4.04
N ASN A 661 -33.16 18.63 4.46
CA ASN A 661 -33.15 17.47 5.36
C ASN A 661 -32.38 16.22 4.88
N SER A 662 -31.67 16.26 3.74
CA SER A 662 -30.80 15.16 3.29
C SER A 662 -29.34 15.51 3.59
N ARG A 663 -28.77 14.89 4.63
CA ARG A 663 -27.35 15.01 4.98
C ARG A 663 -26.52 14.41 3.83
N LYS A 664 -26.03 15.28 2.93
CA LYS A 664 -25.16 14.87 1.82
C LYS A 664 -23.88 14.25 2.38
N ARG A 665 -23.38 13.20 1.72
CA ARG A 665 -22.12 12.55 2.06
C ARG A 665 -20.97 13.29 1.38
N ILE A 666 -20.10 13.86 2.21
CA ILE A 666 -19.04 14.80 1.79
C ILE A 666 -18.11 14.19 0.74
N VAL A 667 -17.76 12.90 0.84
CA VAL A 667 -16.90 12.21 -0.13
C VAL A 667 -17.76 11.51 -1.19
N SER A 668 -18.72 10.68 -0.77
CA SER A 668 -19.50 9.83 -1.69
C SER A 668 -20.27 10.61 -2.76
N ASP A 669 -20.73 11.83 -2.45
CA ASP A 669 -21.60 12.61 -3.34
C ASP A 669 -20.82 13.68 -4.13
N ALA A 670 -19.48 13.75 -3.99
CA ALA A 670 -18.65 14.71 -4.69
C ALA A 670 -18.48 14.37 -6.19
N ARG A 671 -18.47 15.40 -7.05
CA ARG A 671 -18.50 15.24 -8.51
C ARG A 671 -17.35 14.40 -9.07
N ASP A 672 -16.13 14.65 -8.63
CA ASP A 672 -14.91 14.04 -9.18
C ASP A 672 -14.41 12.86 -8.31
N MET A 673 -15.24 12.34 -7.40
CA MET A 673 -14.89 11.25 -6.47
C MET A 673 -14.37 10.00 -7.20
N MET A 674 -14.93 9.67 -8.37
CA MET A 674 -14.55 8.50 -9.17
C MET A 674 -13.13 8.57 -9.76
N GLU A 675 -12.51 9.75 -9.75
CA GLU A 675 -11.10 9.88 -10.13
C GLU A 675 -10.17 9.46 -8.98
N THR A 676 -10.65 9.47 -7.73
CA THR A 676 -9.84 9.18 -6.54
C THR A 676 -9.56 7.70 -6.35
N SER A 677 -8.71 7.41 -5.35
CA SER A 677 -8.54 6.04 -4.82
C SER A 677 -9.42 5.73 -3.62
N ALA A 678 -10.36 6.61 -3.25
CA ALA A 678 -11.22 6.34 -2.11
C ALA A 678 -12.03 5.05 -2.34
N PRO A 679 -12.34 4.24 -1.32
CA PRO A 679 -13.15 3.03 -1.47
C PRO A 679 -14.47 3.26 -2.23
N GLN A 680 -15.07 4.44 -2.04
CA GLN A 680 -16.27 4.92 -2.72
C GLN A 680 -16.14 4.90 -4.25
N ALA A 681 -14.95 5.20 -4.79
CA ALA A 681 -14.67 5.18 -6.23
C ALA A 681 -14.75 3.76 -6.82
N PHE A 682 -14.74 2.75 -5.96
CA PHE A 682 -14.89 1.33 -6.29
C PHE A 682 -16.25 0.79 -5.80
N GLY A 683 -17.22 1.68 -5.57
CA GLY A 683 -18.59 1.31 -5.19
C GLY A 683 -18.76 0.91 -3.73
N VAL A 684 -17.70 0.95 -2.90
CA VAL A 684 -17.77 0.57 -1.48
C VAL A 684 -18.40 1.71 -0.66
N LYS A 685 -19.54 1.45 -0.02
CA LYS A 685 -20.36 2.43 0.70
C LYS A 685 -20.52 2.15 2.18
N SER A 686 -20.01 1.01 2.67
CA SER A 686 -20.02 0.67 4.09
C SER A 686 -18.76 -0.07 4.51
N ILE A 687 -18.47 -0.10 5.81
CA ILE A 687 -17.37 -0.90 6.38
C ILE A 687 -17.55 -2.40 6.12
N GLY A 688 -18.79 -2.89 6.11
CA GLY A 688 -19.11 -4.28 5.79
C GLY A 688 -18.77 -4.63 4.35
N GLU A 689 -19.09 -3.74 3.41
CA GLU A 689 -18.68 -3.86 2.00
C GLU A 689 -17.16 -3.77 1.85
N LEU A 690 -16.48 -2.87 2.59
CA LEU A 690 -15.02 -2.79 2.56
C LEU A 690 -14.39 -4.12 3.03
N ARG A 691 -14.92 -4.71 4.11
CA ARG A 691 -14.46 -6.02 4.61
C ARG A 691 -14.66 -7.12 3.57
N GLN A 692 -15.78 -7.15 2.85
CA GLN A 692 -16.02 -8.12 1.78
C GLN A 692 -15.11 -7.89 0.58
N PHE A 693 -14.92 -6.63 0.21
CA PHE A 693 -14.08 -6.21 -0.89
C PHE A 693 -12.61 -6.59 -0.67
N LEU A 694 -12.09 -6.38 0.55
CA LEU A 694 -10.74 -6.77 0.94
C LEU A 694 -10.56 -8.30 1.07
N LYS A 695 -11.65 -9.07 1.16
CA LYS A 695 -11.63 -10.55 1.13
C LYS A 695 -11.68 -11.12 -0.28
N LEU A 696 -11.88 -10.29 -1.30
CA LEU A 696 -11.76 -10.77 -2.68
C LEU A 696 -10.38 -11.38 -2.87
N ASP A 697 -10.26 -12.39 -3.72
CA ASP A 697 -8.94 -12.81 -4.17
C ASP A 697 -8.43 -11.80 -5.20
N VAL A 698 -7.16 -11.38 -5.10
CA VAL A 698 -6.56 -10.41 -6.01
C VAL A 698 -6.59 -10.93 -7.45
N PHE A 699 -6.33 -12.22 -7.63
CA PHE A 699 -6.19 -12.84 -8.95
C PHE A 699 -7.31 -13.83 -9.30
N GLY A 700 -8.29 -14.02 -8.39
CA GLY A 700 -9.54 -14.71 -8.66
C GLY A 700 -9.48 -16.25 -8.68
N ASP A 701 -8.47 -16.86 -8.08
CA ASP A 701 -8.18 -18.30 -8.12
C ASP A 701 -8.96 -19.16 -7.10
N LEU A 702 -9.26 -18.68 -5.87
CA LEU A 702 -9.55 -19.65 -4.79
C LEU A 702 -10.78 -19.47 -3.88
N THR A 703 -11.58 -18.42 -4.03
CA THR A 703 -12.84 -18.32 -3.25
C THR A 703 -13.92 -17.53 -3.98
N TYR A 704 -13.74 -17.40 -5.30
CA TYR A 704 -14.40 -16.41 -6.11
C TYR A 704 -15.90 -16.64 -6.21
N GLU A 705 -16.40 -17.85 -6.46
CA GLU A 705 -17.85 -18.07 -6.57
C GLU A 705 -18.64 -17.68 -5.31
N ARG A 706 -18.18 -18.03 -4.11
CA ARG A 706 -18.93 -17.71 -2.87
C ARG A 706 -18.87 -16.21 -2.55
N ALA A 707 -17.70 -15.59 -2.64
CA ALA A 707 -17.55 -14.15 -2.41
C ALA A 707 -18.28 -13.34 -3.50
N ARG A 708 -18.16 -13.74 -4.77
CA ARG A 708 -18.89 -13.16 -5.91
C ARG A 708 -20.39 -13.29 -5.74
N GLN A 709 -20.92 -14.43 -5.31
CA GLN A 709 -22.37 -14.58 -5.07
C GLN A 709 -22.86 -13.65 -3.95
N GLN A 710 -22.08 -13.46 -2.88
CA GLN A 710 -22.41 -12.49 -1.83
C GLN A 710 -22.32 -11.04 -2.32
N LEU A 711 -21.32 -10.72 -3.14
CA LEU A 711 -21.12 -9.39 -3.74
C LEU A 711 -22.10 -9.07 -4.87
N MET A 712 -22.56 -10.07 -5.62
CA MET A 712 -23.65 -9.92 -6.58
C MET A 712 -24.97 -9.68 -5.86
N LYS A 713 -25.19 -10.35 -4.72
CA LYS A 713 -26.34 -10.07 -3.84
C LYS A 713 -26.30 -8.68 -3.22
N SER A 714 -25.12 -8.10 -2.97
CA SER A 714 -25.00 -6.71 -2.50
C SER A 714 -25.15 -5.67 -3.61
N GLY A 715 -25.18 -6.09 -4.88
CA GLY A 715 -25.24 -5.18 -6.03
C GLY A 715 -23.97 -4.36 -6.23
N LEU A 716 -22.84 -4.76 -5.63
CA LEU A 716 -21.53 -4.11 -5.82
C LEU A 716 -20.96 -4.43 -7.21
N VAL A 717 -21.06 -5.70 -7.63
CA VAL A 717 -20.50 -6.18 -8.91
C VAL A 717 -21.19 -5.56 -10.12
N SER A 718 -22.49 -5.27 -10.04
CA SER A 718 -23.23 -4.62 -11.13
C SER A 718 -22.91 -3.13 -11.28
N LYS A 719 -22.20 -2.53 -10.31
CA LYS A 719 -21.84 -1.10 -10.28
C LYS A 719 -20.37 -0.85 -10.61
N LEU A 720 -19.51 -1.86 -10.38
CA LEU A 720 -18.11 -1.93 -10.80
C LEU A 720 -18.00 -2.27 -12.28
#